data_AF-A0AAV5A6X0-F1
#
_entry.id   AF-A0AAV5A6X0-F1
#
_cell.length_a   1.000
_cell.length_b   1.000
_cell.length_c   1.000
_cell.angle_alpha   90.00
_cell.angle_beta   90.00
_cell.angle_gamma   90.00
#
_symmetry.space_group_name_H-M   'P 1'
#
loop_
_entity.id
_entity.type
_entity.pdbx_description
1 polymer ?
#
loop_
_entity_poly.entity_id
_entity_poly.type
_entity_poly.pdbx_seq_one_letter_code
_entity_poly.pdbx_strand_id
1 'polypeptide(L)'
;MSSVDLSSILTSSRALNAHLQTRPDLPTVNLGLDQVELQSRKLVNRYTSSASADTGRGNFLLAQANVDAPSLTNSIAALNTSSTFTPLRPLLDTDVSGYLRHAHEQTLISTIEEGRRETETEFYQVLEERTRRDWESRKKRIFEELGRHALTETSNPITTDLRGSTSVPLSSSFLGSSHPSLQMHHKMMAYDRVVSELTTARIGGVSYPIVQALLQAAMSLNGETSGQMQGTLHILLKIIKEPPVYNMSHGNAHLLNSPMYERKYARAYLNRESVQEAHGLRTQIVKGAKEALEEQYWDVMERTISSNPSQASLGGDPSASNHVRAYLAVKYYRSGQWDDHLEILNGRPLWAQLFYLIRAGRAEDAVDLATKHKSALDSRQRDFCSLFQKWAMSSGGRMGDANRNIFRTHLEHSPTVDPFKTALFKLMGRVEPNKRNVPYVTGTTEDWIWFQLAMLEETSHSKDSNSLKELAEVLLGYGERHFEGAPGQKENPKYGVWAKVMLICGEFERAVSALYDRPETQVEAIHFAIALAYHGLLRITPRADATDTSILTISYNRPPSINFSLMIARYIRQFIRTDPKEAIQYVYCICLNADQGNGTGQEQIEAAWDLCRKVIAAAESTVGWEDLVGGVRQDGVKFSGDLERALILLKLNTARYHEVILLPAARLLEKENRITEAIKLYNLAESPDTVLACLARALSDLIADPSSNSPDLEKTATDILRHYGKTNKGLGKAKDTVVKLLQIRAAQEAWEKGYLDAALQAIEASQLFPLDGDLTTVTKFSEDFKHQDETIVRNLHIFLPLTMDILHKQHDNIKRAAHSEAARQSISIGLRTKSRSLVMFAGMLRYRMPAEIYNRLLEKDVDIAL
;
A
#
# COMPACT_ATOMS: atom_id res chain seq x y z
N MET A 1 41.67 -15.10 47.19
CA MET A 1 42.84 -15.55 46.40
C MET A 1 42.86 -17.07 46.36
N SER A 2 42.41 -17.65 45.26
CA SER A 2 42.65 -19.04 44.86
C SER A 2 43.33 -18.96 43.51
N SER A 3 44.63 -19.19 43.47
CA SER A 3 45.43 -19.18 42.24
C SER A 3 44.79 -20.12 41.22
N VAL A 4 44.37 -19.58 40.08
CA VAL A 4 44.01 -20.39 38.91
C VAL A 4 45.21 -21.25 38.60
N ASP A 5 45.09 -22.55 38.86
CA ASP A 5 46.20 -23.48 38.79
C ASP A 5 46.64 -23.58 37.32
N LEU A 6 47.88 -23.19 37.00
CA LEU A 6 48.42 -23.21 35.63
C LEU A 6 48.33 -24.62 35.01
N SER A 7 48.28 -25.65 35.86
CA SER A 7 47.98 -27.03 35.50
C SER A 7 46.62 -27.19 34.83
N SER A 8 45.58 -26.49 35.29
CA SER A 8 44.21 -26.54 34.77
C SER A 8 44.10 -25.91 33.38
N ILE A 9 44.80 -24.81 33.15
CA ILE A 9 44.86 -24.13 31.85
C ILE A 9 45.62 -24.99 30.84
N LEU A 10 46.73 -25.61 31.25
CA LEU A 10 47.49 -26.53 30.42
C LEU A 10 46.68 -27.78 30.05
N THR A 11 45.88 -28.29 30.99
CA THR A 11 44.99 -29.44 30.78
C THR A 11 43.84 -29.07 29.83
N SER A 12 43.28 -27.87 29.98
CA SER A 12 42.24 -27.31 29.09
C SER A 12 42.75 -27.12 27.66
N SER A 13 43.96 -26.57 27.51
CA SER A 13 44.63 -26.38 26.22
C SER A 13 44.91 -27.71 25.51
N ARG A 14 45.35 -28.74 26.25
CA ARG A 14 45.53 -30.10 25.72
C ARG A 14 44.22 -30.76 25.32
N ALA A 15 43.14 -30.56 26.10
CA ALA A 15 41.81 -31.07 25.77
C ALA A 15 41.24 -30.41 24.50
N LEU A 16 41.50 -29.12 24.28
CA LEU A 16 41.08 -28.39 23.08
C LEU A 16 41.79 -28.90 21.82
N ASN A 17 43.09 -29.21 21.93
CA ASN A 17 43.85 -29.86 20.86
C ASN A 17 43.38 -31.29 20.57
N ALA A 18 42.91 -32.04 21.57
CA ALA A 18 42.33 -33.37 21.36
C ALA A 18 40.97 -33.32 20.65
N HIS A 19 40.16 -32.28 20.89
CA HIS A 19 38.86 -32.10 20.22
C HIS A 19 38.99 -31.82 18.71
N LEU A 20 40.12 -31.24 18.29
CA LEU A 20 40.47 -30.97 16.89
C LEU A 20 40.97 -32.20 16.12
N GLN A 21 41.31 -33.31 16.79
CA GLN A 21 41.76 -34.57 16.18
C GLN A 21 40.63 -35.40 15.55
N THR A 22 39.39 -34.91 15.57
CA THR A 22 38.26 -35.54 14.84
C THR A 22 38.34 -35.37 13.31
N ARG A 23 39.34 -34.63 12.80
CA ARG A 23 39.72 -34.58 11.37
C ARG A 23 41.17 -35.06 11.20
N PRO A 24 41.44 -36.20 10.54
CA PRO A 24 42.77 -36.83 10.54
C PRO A 24 43.84 -36.18 9.64
N ASP A 25 43.55 -35.10 8.90
CA ASP A 25 44.45 -34.57 7.86
C ASP A 25 45.17 -33.24 8.19
N LEU A 26 45.24 -32.82 9.46
CA LEU A 26 45.93 -31.58 9.84
C LEU A 26 46.99 -31.81 10.93
N PRO A 27 48.28 -31.43 10.70
CA PRO A 27 49.31 -31.52 11.73
C PRO A 27 49.14 -30.44 12.80
N THR A 28 49.29 -30.82 14.06
CA THR A 28 49.19 -29.91 15.21
C THR A 28 50.49 -29.09 15.36
N VAL A 29 50.39 -27.77 15.34
CA VAL A 29 51.54 -26.87 15.54
C VAL A 29 51.48 -26.26 16.95
N ASN A 30 52.46 -26.60 17.79
CA ASN A 30 52.68 -25.94 19.08
C ASN A 30 53.69 -24.81 18.88
N LEU A 31 53.23 -23.55 18.88
CA LEU A 31 54.11 -22.39 18.77
C LEU A 31 54.65 -22.01 20.16
N GLY A 32 55.96 -21.79 20.26
CA GLY A 32 56.58 -21.23 21.46
C GLY A 32 56.29 -19.72 21.62
N LEU A 33 56.47 -19.19 22.83
CA LEU A 33 56.25 -17.76 23.14
C LEU A 33 56.99 -16.81 22.18
N ASP A 34 58.24 -17.12 21.83
CA ASP A 34 59.04 -16.32 20.89
C ASP A 34 58.45 -16.33 19.47
N GLN A 35 57.85 -17.44 19.03
CA GLN A 35 57.22 -17.54 17.71
C GLN A 35 55.88 -16.80 17.66
N VAL A 36 55.15 -16.79 18.78
CA VAL A 36 53.91 -15.99 18.94
C VAL A 36 54.25 -14.50 18.92
N GLU A 37 55.33 -14.08 19.60
CA GLU A 37 55.78 -12.68 19.55
C GLU A 37 56.16 -12.28 18.12
N LEU A 38 56.92 -13.12 17.40
CA LEU A 38 57.38 -12.82 16.05
C LEU A 38 56.23 -12.78 15.02
N GLN A 39 55.21 -13.63 15.20
CA GLN A 39 53.95 -13.60 14.43
C GLN A 39 53.11 -12.36 14.75
N SER A 40 53.04 -11.95 16.03
CA SER A 40 52.32 -10.75 16.45
C SER A 40 52.94 -9.49 15.84
N ARG A 41 54.28 -9.38 15.84
CA ARG A 41 55.01 -8.27 15.19
C ARG A 41 54.81 -8.26 13.68
N LYS A 42 54.76 -9.43 13.02
CA LYS A 42 54.44 -9.53 11.59
C LYS A 42 53.01 -9.13 11.26
N LEU A 43 52.04 -9.40 12.13
CA LEU A 43 50.64 -8.98 11.96
C LEU A 43 50.50 -7.46 12.15
N VAL A 44 51.16 -6.89 13.16
CA VAL A 44 51.20 -5.44 13.41
C VAL A 44 51.80 -4.70 12.21
N ASN A 45 52.92 -5.18 11.65
CA ASN A 45 53.53 -4.57 10.47
C ASN A 45 52.69 -4.68 9.18
N ARG A 46 51.83 -5.71 9.07
CA ARG A 46 50.90 -5.85 7.93
C ARG A 46 49.71 -4.90 8.04
N TYR A 47 49.30 -4.59 9.27
CA TYR A 47 48.24 -3.61 9.55
C TYR A 47 48.71 -2.17 9.31
N THR A 48 49.96 -1.84 9.68
CA THR A 48 50.51 -0.50 9.46
C THR A 48 50.81 -0.21 7.98
N SER A 49 51.17 -1.22 7.19
CA SER A 49 51.50 -1.04 5.77
C SER A 49 50.28 -1.03 4.83
N SER A 50 49.15 -1.64 5.22
CA SER A 50 47.90 -1.61 4.42
C SER A 50 47.05 -0.37 4.66
N ALA A 51 47.25 0.34 5.78
CA ALA A 51 46.54 1.59 6.10
C ALA A 51 47.03 2.83 5.32
N SER A 52 48.17 2.74 4.61
CA SER A 52 48.77 3.89 3.89
C SER A 52 48.17 4.15 2.49
N ALA A 53 47.45 3.19 1.89
CA ALA A 53 46.91 3.35 0.54
C ALA A 53 45.42 3.81 0.52
N ASP A 54 44.64 3.49 1.56
CA ASP A 54 43.20 3.80 1.64
C ASP A 54 42.85 5.03 2.51
N THR A 55 43.81 5.56 3.28
CA THR A 55 43.62 6.77 4.11
C THR A 55 43.37 8.04 3.29
N GLY A 56 43.83 8.10 2.04
CA GLY A 56 43.63 9.26 1.16
C GLY A 56 42.18 9.48 0.73
N ARG A 57 41.41 8.41 0.50
CA ARG A 57 39.99 8.50 0.08
C ARG A 57 39.05 8.80 1.24
N GLY A 58 39.30 8.21 2.41
CA GLY A 58 38.55 8.50 3.64
C GLY A 58 38.74 9.95 4.11
N ASN A 59 39.98 10.47 4.07
CA ASN A 59 40.26 11.86 4.44
C ASN A 59 39.61 12.87 3.47
N PHE A 60 39.48 12.52 2.18
CA PHE A 60 38.81 13.37 1.20
C PHE A 60 37.29 13.47 1.44
N LEU A 61 36.64 12.37 1.82
CA LEU A 61 35.22 12.34 2.16
C LEU A 61 34.91 13.08 3.48
N LEU A 62 35.83 13.01 4.46
CA LEU A 62 35.70 13.74 5.72
C LEU A 62 35.95 15.24 5.56
N ALA A 63 36.88 15.63 4.67
CA ALA A 63 37.07 17.03 4.29
C ALA A 63 35.84 17.61 3.58
N GLN A 64 35.13 16.82 2.75
CA GLN A 64 33.86 17.23 2.15
C GLN A 64 32.75 17.47 3.20
N ALA A 65 32.87 16.85 4.38
CA ALA A 65 32.00 17.05 5.52
C ALA A 65 32.52 18.10 6.53
N ASN A 66 33.56 18.88 6.18
CA ASN A 66 34.24 19.85 7.06
C ASN A 66 34.83 19.25 8.35
N VAL A 67 35.24 17.98 8.33
CA VAL A 67 35.86 17.31 9.48
C VAL A 67 37.35 17.09 9.22
N ASP A 68 38.20 17.75 10.01
CA ASP A 68 39.65 17.72 9.87
C ASP A 68 40.24 16.45 10.54
N ALA A 69 40.19 15.34 9.81
CA ALA A 69 40.62 14.01 10.27
C ALA A 69 42.05 13.93 10.85
N PRO A 70 43.07 14.66 10.33
CA PRO A 70 44.41 14.67 10.92
C PRO A 70 44.43 15.28 12.32
N SER A 71 43.64 16.35 12.55
CA SER A 71 43.53 16.99 13.87
C SER A 71 42.90 16.05 14.89
N LEU A 72 41.83 15.34 14.49
CA LEU A 72 41.12 14.40 15.34
C LEU A 72 42.00 13.20 15.70
N THR A 73 42.79 12.70 14.74
CA THR A 73 43.73 11.61 14.97
C THR A 73 44.84 12.02 15.94
N ASN A 74 45.33 13.25 15.82
CA ASN A 74 46.29 13.81 16.78
C ASN A 74 45.67 14.04 18.18
N SER A 75 44.41 14.46 18.26
CA SER A 75 43.70 14.59 19.54
C SER A 75 43.44 13.24 20.21
N ILE A 76 43.14 12.20 19.43
CA ILE A 76 42.97 10.83 19.92
C ILE A 76 44.31 10.24 20.37
N ALA A 77 45.40 10.51 19.63
CA ALA A 77 46.73 10.09 20.04
C ALA A 77 47.24 10.83 21.29
N ALA A 78 46.76 12.06 21.53
CA ALA A 78 47.07 12.83 22.74
C ALA A 78 46.27 12.36 23.98
N LEU A 79 45.20 11.58 23.81
CA LEU A 79 44.44 10.99 24.91
C LEU A 79 45.15 9.75 25.47
N ASN A 80 46.08 9.98 26.41
CA ASN A 80 46.64 8.90 27.22
C ASN A 80 45.60 8.38 28.22
N THR A 81 44.94 7.26 27.91
CA THR A 81 44.02 6.55 28.82
C THR A 81 44.75 5.84 29.96
N SER A 82 46.09 5.81 29.94
CA SER A 82 46.94 5.19 30.94
C SER A 82 47.05 5.99 32.25
N SER A 83 46.70 7.27 32.26
CA SER A 83 46.74 8.13 33.47
C SER A 83 45.35 8.48 34.03
N THR A 84 44.27 7.89 33.51
CA THR A 84 42.90 8.19 33.98
C THR A 84 42.64 7.66 35.40
N PHE A 85 43.44 6.69 35.86
CA PHE A 85 43.26 6.01 37.15
C PHE A 85 44.43 6.18 38.13
N THR A 86 45.29 7.18 37.91
CA THR A 86 46.31 7.57 38.89
C THR A 86 45.80 8.76 39.71
N PRO A 87 45.86 8.72 41.05
CA PRO A 87 45.43 9.84 41.87
C PRO A 87 46.24 11.09 41.53
N LEU A 88 45.56 12.24 41.39
CA LEU A 88 46.17 13.54 41.07
C LEU A 88 47.19 14.03 42.13
N ARG A 89 47.29 13.32 43.27
CA ARG A 89 48.34 13.48 44.28
C ARG A 89 48.98 12.12 44.57
N PRO A 90 50.32 12.01 44.58
CA PRO A 90 50.99 10.79 45.00
C PRO A 90 50.65 10.53 46.48
N LEU A 91 50.01 9.38 46.76
CA LEU A 91 49.80 8.91 48.12
C LEU A 91 51.18 8.60 48.73
N LEU A 92 51.52 9.25 49.83
CA LEU A 92 52.71 8.90 50.62
C LEU A 92 52.35 7.67 51.49
N ASP A 93 53.27 6.72 51.63
CA ASP A 93 53.08 5.42 52.32
C ASP A 93 52.61 5.50 53.79
N THR A 94 52.48 6.70 54.37
CA THR A 94 52.04 6.94 55.75
C THR A 94 50.62 7.50 55.91
N ASP A 95 49.89 7.80 54.82
CA ASP A 95 48.51 8.31 54.90
C ASP A 95 47.45 7.20 54.70
N VAL A 96 47.13 6.50 55.79
CA VAL A 96 46.09 5.46 55.82
C VAL A 96 44.71 6.02 55.45
N SER A 97 44.43 7.29 55.79
CA SER A 97 43.12 7.91 55.55
C SER A 97 42.89 8.22 54.07
N GLY A 98 43.93 8.71 53.39
CA GLY A 98 43.93 8.93 51.95
C GLY A 98 43.80 7.63 51.16
N TYR A 99 44.50 6.57 51.59
CA TYR A 99 44.39 5.25 50.98
C TYR A 99 42.97 4.67 51.10
N LEU A 100 42.34 4.74 52.28
CA LEU A 100 40.99 4.23 52.49
C LEU A 100 39.94 4.98 51.67
N ARG A 101 40.07 6.32 51.54
CA ARG A 101 39.16 7.12 50.70
C ARG A 101 39.30 6.76 49.23
N HIS A 102 40.54 6.61 48.74
CA HIS A 102 40.80 6.18 47.36
C HIS A 102 40.30 4.76 47.09
N ALA A 103 40.53 3.81 48.00
CA ALA A 103 40.04 2.44 47.88
C ALA A 103 38.50 2.40 47.85
N HIS A 104 37.84 3.22 48.66
CA HIS A 104 36.38 3.35 48.67
C HIS A 104 35.84 3.96 47.37
N GLU A 105 36.46 5.03 46.87
CA GLU A 105 36.10 5.65 45.59
C GLU A 105 36.31 4.68 44.42
N GLN A 106 37.40 3.92 44.41
CA GLN A 106 37.67 2.92 43.39
C GLN A 106 36.67 1.77 43.43
N THR A 107 36.22 1.36 44.62
CA THR A 107 35.19 0.32 44.79
C THR A 107 33.83 0.82 44.31
N LEU A 108 33.48 2.08 44.57
CA LEU A 108 32.26 2.69 44.02
C LEU A 108 32.29 2.75 42.50
N ILE A 109 33.42 3.12 41.91
CA ILE A 109 33.56 3.18 40.46
C ILE A 109 33.50 1.76 39.85
N SER A 110 34.18 0.78 40.44
CA SER A 110 34.14 -0.60 39.93
C SER A 110 32.75 -1.21 40.00
N THR A 111 31.99 -0.93 41.06
CA THR A 111 30.59 -1.41 41.19
C THR A 111 29.66 -0.73 40.19
N ILE A 112 29.86 0.56 39.89
CA ILE A 112 29.10 1.26 38.85
C ILE A 112 29.43 0.69 37.46
N GLU A 113 30.71 0.44 37.17
CA GLU A 113 31.12 -0.14 35.89
C GLU A 113 30.62 -1.58 35.72
N GLU A 114 30.63 -2.38 36.80
CA GLU A 114 30.07 -3.73 36.80
C GLU A 114 28.56 -3.72 36.55
N GLY A 115 27.81 -2.86 37.24
CA GLY A 115 26.37 -2.69 37.00
C GLY A 115 26.06 -2.19 35.60
N ARG A 116 26.88 -1.30 35.03
CA ARG A 116 26.74 -0.88 33.62
C ARG A 116 26.99 -2.05 32.67
N ARG A 117 28.01 -2.87 32.93
CA ARG A 117 28.34 -4.02 32.07
C ARG A 117 27.24 -5.07 32.12
N GLU A 118 26.70 -5.34 33.31
CA GLU A 118 25.61 -6.29 33.51
C GLU A 118 24.33 -5.83 32.80
N THR A 119 23.93 -4.56 32.97
CA THR A 119 22.75 -4.00 32.28
C THR A 119 22.90 -3.98 30.77
N GLU A 120 24.11 -3.73 30.24
CA GLU A 120 24.38 -3.81 28.81
C GLU A 120 24.23 -5.25 28.30
N THR A 121 24.78 -6.24 29.01
CA THR A 121 24.63 -7.65 28.64
C THR A 121 23.18 -8.14 28.70
N GLU A 122 22.43 -7.76 29.74
CA GLU A 122 21.01 -8.10 29.88
C GLU A 122 20.18 -7.48 28.76
N PHE A 123 20.46 -6.22 28.40
CA PHE A 123 19.80 -5.54 27.29
C PHE A 123 20.00 -6.30 25.97
N TYR A 124 21.24 -6.71 25.65
CA TYR A 124 21.51 -7.48 24.43
C TYR A 124 20.85 -8.85 24.43
N GLN A 125 20.83 -9.54 25.57
CA GLN A 125 20.15 -10.83 25.70
C GLN A 125 18.64 -10.70 25.47
N VAL A 126 17.99 -9.71 26.10
CA VAL A 126 16.56 -9.43 25.91
C VAL A 126 16.25 -9.04 24.47
N LEU A 127 17.12 -8.25 23.84
CA LEU A 127 17.01 -7.88 22.42
C LEU A 127 17.07 -9.13 21.52
N GLU A 128 18.05 -10.02 21.74
CA GLU A 128 18.21 -11.26 20.97
C GLU A 128 17.01 -12.20 21.15
N GLU A 129 16.53 -12.38 22.37
CA GLU A 129 15.35 -13.19 22.60
C GLU A 129 14.10 -12.61 21.93
N ARG A 130 13.91 -11.29 21.97
CA ARG A 130 12.77 -10.64 21.35
C ARG A 130 12.84 -10.73 19.83
N THR A 131 13.99 -10.44 19.25
CA THR A 131 14.22 -10.57 17.80
C THR A 131 14.03 -12.01 17.33
N ARG A 132 14.48 -13.00 18.11
CA ARG A 132 14.22 -14.42 17.83
C ARG A 132 12.73 -14.75 17.88
N ARG A 133 12.00 -14.29 18.91
CA ARG A 133 10.55 -14.50 19.01
C ARG A 133 9.78 -13.84 17.86
N ASP A 134 10.15 -12.64 17.47
CA ASP A 134 9.57 -11.92 16.34
C ASP A 134 9.86 -12.66 15.02
N TRP A 135 11.09 -13.16 14.85
CA TRP A 135 11.46 -13.99 13.71
C TRP A 135 10.67 -15.30 13.65
N GLU A 136 10.56 -16.04 14.74
CA GLU A 136 9.78 -17.28 14.80
C GLU A 136 8.30 -17.03 14.49
N SER A 137 7.74 -15.91 14.96
CA SER A 137 6.36 -15.51 14.68
C SER A 137 6.15 -15.16 13.21
N ARG A 138 7.08 -14.38 12.60
CA ARG A 138 7.05 -14.08 11.16
C ARG A 138 7.24 -15.32 10.31
N LYS A 139 8.18 -16.20 10.70
CA LYS A 139 8.42 -17.48 10.04
C LYS A 139 7.14 -18.30 10.02
N LYS A 140 6.46 -18.48 11.16
CA LYS A 140 5.17 -19.19 11.22
C LYS A 140 4.12 -18.59 10.28
N ARG A 141 3.98 -17.27 10.26
CA ARG A 141 3.05 -16.58 9.36
C ARG A 141 3.35 -16.83 7.88
N ILE A 142 4.62 -16.71 7.49
CA ILE A 142 5.05 -17.01 6.11
C ILE A 142 4.78 -18.47 5.76
N PHE A 143 5.05 -19.42 6.67
CA PHE A 143 4.78 -20.84 6.43
C PHE A 143 3.29 -21.18 6.38
N GLU A 144 2.43 -20.47 7.12
CA GLU A 144 0.97 -20.59 7.02
C GLU A 144 0.45 -20.03 5.69
N GLU A 145 0.98 -18.88 5.25
CA GLU A 145 0.67 -18.27 3.95
C GLU A 145 1.15 -19.13 2.76
N LEU A 146 2.36 -19.70 2.84
CA LEU A 146 2.88 -20.62 1.83
C LEU A 146 2.20 -22.00 1.88
N GLY A 147 1.89 -22.48 3.09
CA GLY A 147 1.29 -23.80 3.33
C GLY A 147 -0.17 -23.89 2.91
N ARG A 148 -0.91 -22.78 2.91
CA ARG A 148 -2.27 -22.70 2.35
C ARG A 148 -2.33 -22.84 0.83
N HIS A 149 -1.22 -22.66 0.12
CA HIS A 149 -1.15 -22.86 -1.33
C HIS A 149 -0.73 -24.28 -1.74
N ALA A 150 -0.26 -25.13 -0.81
CA ALA A 150 0.26 -26.47 -1.12
C ALA A 150 -0.69 -27.64 -0.79
N LEU A 151 -1.83 -27.41 -0.13
CA LEU A 151 -2.71 -28.49 0.36
C LEU A 151 -4.13 -28.50 -0.23
N THR A 152 -4.37 -27.78 -1.33
CA THR A 152 -5.61 -27.91 -2.10
C THR A 152 -5.30 -28.08 -3.58
N GLU A 153 -4.84 -29.29 -3.95
CA GLU A 153 -5.28 -29.97 -5.18
C GLU A 153 -4.78 -31.44 -5.22
N THR A 154 -5.75 -32.34 -5.20
CA THR A 154 -5.75 -33.72 -5.74
C THR A 154 -4.90 -34.83 -5.09
N SER A 155 -5.64 -35.88 -4.73
CA SER A 155 -5.22 -37.24 -4.41
C SER A 155 -4.50 -37.95 -5.56
N ASN A 156 -3.25 -38.41 -5.34
CA ASN A 156 -2.74 -39.76 -5.66
C ASN A 156 -1.22 -39.85 -5.34
N PRO A 157 -0.71 -40.97 -4.80
CA PRO A 157 0.70 -41.10 -4.45
C PRO A 157 1.50 -41.74 -5.59
N ILE A 158 2.52 -41.04 -6.10
CA ILE A 158 3.58 -41.68 -6.89
C ILE A 158 4.93 -41.20 -6.34
N THR A 159 5.77 -42.19 -6.06
CA THR A 159 7.10 -42.13 -5.49
C THR A 159 8.16 -41.69 -6.50
N THR A 160 9.34 -41.37 -5.94
CA THR A 160 10.71 -41.38 -6.53
C THR A 160 11.26 -40.14 -7.28
N ASP A 161 12.43 -39.74 -6.74
CA ASP A 161 13.63 -39.18 -7.37
C ASP A 161 13.81 -37.66 -7.57
N LEU A 162 14.48 -37.07 -6.58
CA LEU A 162 15.14 -35.76 -6.60
C LEU A 162 16.65 -35.94 -6.86
N ARG A 163 17.11 -35.68 -8.08
CA ARG A 163 18.46 -35.19 -8.40
C ARG A 163 18.44 -34.42 -9.72
N GLY A 164 18.77 -33.13 -9.68
CA GLY A 164 18.94 -32.33 -10.89
C GLY A 164 18.91 -30.84 -10.63
N SER A 165 20.09 -30.25 -10.46
CA SER A 165 20.33 -28.83 -10.32
C SER A 165 20.11 -28.11 -11.67
N THR A 166 19.20 -27.13 -11.72
CA THR A 166 19.26 -26.04 -12.72
C THR A 166 18.68 -24.76 -12.13
N SER A 167 19.50 -23.72 -12.13
CA SER A 167 19.16 -22.32 -11.89
C SER A 167 18.11 -21.83 -12.88
N VAL A 168 17.01 -21.26 -12.38
CA VAL A 168 15.96 -20.59 -13.17
C VAL A 168 15.86 -19.13 -12.69
N PRO A 169 15.67 -18.13 -13.57
CA PRO A 169 15.70 -16.72 -13.19
C PRO A 169 14.45 -16.34 -12.38
N LEU A 170 14.66 -15.59 -11.30
CA LEU A 170 13.67 -15.21 -10.30
C LEU A 170 12.85 -13.99 -10.76
N SER A 171 12.10 -14.10 -11.86
CA SER A 171 11.34 -12.95 -12.40
C SER A 171 9.94 -13.26 -12.95
N SER A 172 9.34 -14.41 -12.63
CA SER A 172 7.95 -14.69 -13.07
C SER A 172 7.08 -15.50 -12.10
N SER A 173 7.56 -15.88 -10.92
CA SER A 173 6.82 -16.76 -10.00
C SER A 173 5.91 -16.04 -8.99
N PHE A 174 5.08 -15.10 -9.46
CA PHE A 174 4.00 -14.48 -8.65
C PHE A 174 2.63 -14.50 -9.34
N LEU A 175 2.46 -15.32 -10.39
CA LEU A 175 1.20 -15.49 -11.11
C LEU A 175 0.43 -16.71 -10.56
N GLY A 176 -0.24 -16.50 -9.42
CA GLY A 176 -1.34 -17.33 -8.97
C GLY A 176 -2.49 -16.41 -8.62
N SER A 177 -3.36 -16.08 -9.58
CA SER A 177 -4.59 -15.35 -9.32
C SER A 177 -5.56 -16.28 -8.60
N SER A 178 -5.69 -16.14 -7.28
CA SER A 178 -6.90 -16.60 -6.59
C SER A 178 -8.08 -15.81 -7.15
N HIS A 179 -8.92 -16.44 -7.98
CA HIS A 179 -10.13 -15.77 -8.44
C HIS A 179 -11.00 -15.41 -7.23
N PRO A 180 -11.50 -14.17 -7.14
CA PRO A 180 -12.32 -13.75 -6.01
C PRO A 180 -13.59 -14.61 -5.95
N SER A 181 -14.02 -14.97 -4.74
CA SER A 181 -15.29 -15.69 -4.58
C SER A 181 -16.45 -14.82 -5.09
N LEU A 182 -17.55 -15.44 -5.51
CA LEU A 182 -18.74 -14.71 -5.99
C LEU A 182 -19.28 -13.73 -4.92
N GLN A 183 -19.21 -14.12 -3.65
CA GLN A 183 -19.55 -13.24 -2.51
C GLN A 183 -18.60 -12.05 -2.41
N MET A 184 -17.29 -12.26 -2.56
CA MET A 184 -16.29 -11.19 -2.56
C MET A 184 -16.54 -10.22 -3.72
N HIS A 185 -16.81 -10.74 -4.92
CA HIS A 185 -17.10 -9.92 -6.10
C HIS A 185 -18.35 -9.05 -5.92
N HIS A 186 -19.43 -9.58 -5.34
CA HIS A 186 -20.62 -8.78 -5.00
C HIS A 186 -20.30 -7.64 -4.01
N LYS A 187 -19.47 -7.91 -2.98
CA LYS A 187 -19.02 -6.86 -2.05
C LYS A 187 -18.21 -5.79 -2.78
N MET A 188 -17.28 -6.19 -3.64
CA MET A 188 -16.47 -5.27 -4.42
C MET A 188 -17.35 -4.33 -5.26
N MET A 189 -18.30 -4.87 -6.02
CA MET A 189 -19.22 -4.07 -6.85
C MET A 189 -20.07 -3.08 -6.04
N ALA A 190 -20.50 -3.45 -4.83
CA ALA A 190 -21.28 -2.57 -3.97
C ALA A 190 -20.44 -1.39 -3.46
N TYR A 191 -19.19 -1.65 -3.06
CA TYR A 191 -18.29 -0.61 -2.54
C TYR A 191 -17.61 0.22 -3.62
N ASP A 192 -17.37 -0.34 -4.80
CA ASP A 192 -16.79 0.34 -5.96
C ASP A 192 -17.59 1.58 -6.35
N ARG A 193 -18.93 1.45 -6.40
CA ARG A 193 -19.85 2.59 -6.61
C ARG A 193 -19.61 3.75 -5.66
N VAL A 194 -19.34 3.45 -4.38
CA VAL A 194 -19.06 4.47 -3.36
C VAL A 194 -17.74 5.19 -3.64
N VAL A 195 -16.73 4.48 -4.15
CA VAL A 195 -15.43 5.05 -4.54
C VAL A 195 -15.55 5.88 -5.82
N SER A 196 -16.39 5.48 -6.78
CA SER A 196 -16.67 6.27 -7.99
C SER A 196 -17.39 7.59 -7.66
N GLU A 197 -18.39 7.54 -6.77
CA GLU A 197 -19.10 8.73 -6.28
C GLU A 197 -18.16 9.65 -5.49
N LEU A 198 -17.31 9.10 -4.62
CA LEU A 198 -16.25 9.85 -3.92
C LEU A 198 -15.32 10.54 -4.92
N THR A 199 -14.85 9.83 -5.94
CA THR A 199 -13.94 10.37 -6.95
C THR A 199 -14.59 11.54 -7.69
N THR A 200 -15.85 11.38 -8.10
CA THR A 200 -16.62 12.43 -8.79
C THR A 200 -16.81 13.66 -7.90
N ALA A 201 -17.18 13.47 -6.63
CA ALA A 201 -17.34 14.55 -5.67
C ALA A 201 -16.03 15.31 -5.43
N ARG A 202 -14.91 14.60 -5.30
CA ARG A 202 -13.58 15.19 -5.10
C ARG A 202 -13.10 15.95 -6.34
N ILE A 203 -13.39 15.46 -7.55
CA ILE A 203 -13.11 16.21 -8.80
C ILE A 203 -13.92 17.50 -8.83
N GLY A 204 -15.19 17.45 -8.41
CA GLY A 204 -16.06 18.62 -8.29
C GLY A 204 -15.73 19.55 -7.12
N GLY A 205 -14.78 19.20 -6.25
CA GLY A 205 -14.43 19.99 -5.06
C GLY A 205 -15.51 19.99 -3.97
N VAL A 206 -16.42 19.00 -3.97
CA VAL A 206 -17.52 18.87 -3.00
C VAL A 206 -17.20 17.79 -1.97
N SER A 207 -17.63 18.00 -0.72
CA SER A 207 -17.46 17.01 0.35
C SER A 207 -18.43 15.83 0.18
N TYR A 208 -17.95 14.61 0.45
CA TYR A 208 -18.71 13.37 0.28
C TYR A 208 -18.76 12.57 1.60
N PRO A 209 -19.95 12.23 2.12
CA PRO A 209 -20.11 11.45 3.36
C PRO A 209 -19.84 9.96 3.12
N ILE A 210 -18.57 9.62 2.96
CA ILE A 210 -18.13 8.27 2.57
C ILE A 210 -18.52 7.20 3.59
N VAL A 211 -18.46 7.49 4.90
CA VAL A 211 -18.76 6.49 5.94
C VAL A 211 -20.23 6.12 5.91
N GLN A 212 -21.11 7.10 5.74
CA GLN A 212 -22.54 6.87 5.57
C GLN A 212 -22.84 6.06 4.29
N ALA A 213 -22.20 6.39 3.17
CA ALA A 213 -22.38 5.67 1.91
C ALA A 213 -21.89 4.21 2.01
N LEU A 214 -20.74 3.98 2.67
CA LEU A 214 -20.25 2.63 2.95
C LEU A 214 -21.19 1.86 3.88
N LEU A 215 -21.81 2.52 4.86
CA LEU A 215 -22.79 1.91 5.76
C LEU A 215 -24.04 1.46 4.98
N GLN A 216 -24.55 2.31 4.08
CA GLN A 216 -25.66 1.96 3.19
C GLN A 216 -25.32 0.80 2.25
N ALA A 217 -24.12 0.80 1.68
CA ALA A 217 -23.63 -0.31 0.87
C ALA A 217 -23.55 -1.61 1.70
N ALA A 218 -23.03 -1.54 2.93
CA ALA A 218 -22.96 -2.67 3.86
C ALA A 218 -24.34 -3.20 4.29
N MET A 219 -25.36 -2.33 4.38
CA MET A 219 -26.75 -2.72 4.67
C MET A 219 -27.40 -3.47 3.50
N SER A 220 -26.99 -3.18 2.26
CA SER A 220 -27.49 -3.90 1.07
C SER A 220 -26.90 -5.31 0.93
N LEU A 221 -25.82 -5.60 1.66
CA LEU A 221 -25.12 -6.88 1.62
C LEU A 221 -25.64 -7.83 2.71
N ASN A 222 -26.23 -8.96 2.32
CA ASN A 222 -26.75 -9.96 3.25
C ASN A 222 -25.63 -10.88 3.78
N GLY A 223 -25.42 -10.93 5.10
CA GLY A 223 -24.46 -11.84 5.76
C GLY A 223 -24.12 -11.46 7.21
N GLU A 224 -23.66 -12.41 8.03
CA GLU A 224 -23.27 -12.17 9.44
C GLU A 224 -22.05 -11.24 9.56
N THR A 225 -21.06 -11.38 8.67
CA THR A 225 -19.92 -10.45 8.57
C THR A 225 -20.38 -9.03 8.25
N SER A 226 -21.45 -8.89 7.47
CA SER A 226 -22.04 -7.60 7.11
C SER A 226 -22.62 -6.89 8.34
N GLY A 227 -23.22 -7.63 9.27
CA GLY A 227 -23.74 -7.05 10.53
C GLY A 227 -22.64 -6.47 11.42
N GLN A 228 -21.50 -7.16 11.53
CA GLN A 228 -20.34 -6.65 12.29
C GLN A 228 -19.71 -5.42 11.60
N MET A 229 -19.64 -5.43 10.27
CA MET A 229 -19.16 -4.26 9.52
C MET A 229 -20.12 -3.07 9.64
N GLN A 230 -21.44 -3.29 9.59
CA GLN A 230 -22.45 -2.24 9.80
C GLN A 230 -22.27 -1.60 11.18
N GLY A 231 -22.12 -2.40 12.24
CA GLY A 231 -21.85 -1.88 13.58
C GLY A 231 -20.53 -1.09 13.67
N THR A 232 -19.49 -1.55 12.98
CA THR A 232 -18.18 -0.88 12.92
C THR A 232 -18.27 0.46 12.20
N LEU A 233 -18.95 0.52 11.05
CA LEU A 233 -19.18 1.76 10.30
C LEU A 233 -20.09 2.73 11.07
N HIS A 234 -21.10 2.23 11.79
CA HIS A 234 -21.95 3.07 12.65
C HIS A 234 -21.16 3.74 13.77
N ILE A 235 -20.23 3.00 14.40
CA ILE A 235 -19.30 3.58 15.38
C ILE A 235 -18.45 4.67 14.74
N LEU A 236 -17.85 4.39 13.58
CA LEU A 236 -17.03 5.38 12.86
C LEU A 236 -17.84 6.63 12.49
N LEU A 237 -19.09 6.45 12.05
CA LEU A 237 -20.02 7.52 11.72
C LEU A 237 -20.25 8.46 12.91
N LYS A 238 -20.48 7.91 14.12
CA LYS A 238 -20.65 8.72 15.34
C LYS A 238 -19.36 9.41 15.79
N ILE A 239 -18.22 8.77 15.59
CA ILE A 239 -16.90 9.38 15.85
C ILE A 239 -16.68 10.59 14.96
N ILE A 240 -16.96 10.49 13.65
CA ILE A 240 -16.67 11.52 12.65
C ILE A 240 -17.77 12.58 12.54
N LYS A 241 -19.02 12.20 12.84
CA LYS A 241 -20.23 13.03 12.75
C LYS A 241 -20.52 13.51 11.32
N GLU A 242 -20.52 12.59 10.35
CA GLU A 242 -21.02 12.90 9.01
C GLU A 242 -22.55 13.13 9.06
N PRO A 243 -23.10 14.08 8.28
CA PRO A 243 -24.53 14.22 8.14
C PRO A 243 -25.12 13.08 7.30
N PRO A 244 -26.41 12.78 7.46
CA PRO A 244 -27.08 11.77 6.64
C PRO A 244 -27.07 12.18 5.15
N VAL A 245 -26.89 11.20 4.26
CA VAL A 245 -26.95 11.38 2.80
C VAL A 245 -28.42 11.61 2.43
N TYR A 246 -28.83 12.86 2.21
CA TYR A 246 -30.08 13.12 1.51
C TYR A 246 -29.83 12.99 0.01
N ASN A 247 -30.75 12.32 -0.70
CA ASN A 247 -30.68 12.07 -2.15
C ASN A 247 -30.14 13.28 -2.89
N MET A 248 -29.01 13.08 -3.56
CA MET A 248 -28.24 14.10 -4.27
C MET A 248 -28.97 14.71 -5.48
N SER A 249 -30.22 14.34 -5.73
CA SER A 249 -31.00 14.81 -6.89
C SER A 249 -31.36 16.30 -6.83
N HIS A 250 -31.53 16.90 -5.64
CA HIS A 250 -31.95 18.32 -5.50
C HIS A 250 -31.13 19.12 -4.47
N GLY A 251 -29.95 18.64 -4.06
CA GLY A 251 -29.23 19.12 -2.87
C GLY A 251 -28.01 20.04 -3.09
N ASN A 252 -27.78 20.59 -4.28
CA ASN A 252 -26.58 21.39 -4.54
C ASN A 252 -26.45 22.64 -3.64
N ALA A 253 -27.57 23.15 -3.09
CA ALA A 253 -27.55 24.34 -2.24
C ALA A 253 -27.04 24.10 -0.81
N HIS A 254 -27.19 22.90 -0.24
CA HIS A 254 -26.81 22.63 1.17
C HIS A 254 -25.38 22.09 1.34
N LEU A 255 -24.78 21.49 0.31
CA LEU A 255 -23.42 20.96 0.35
C LEU A 255 -22.32 22.02 0.06
N LEU A 256 -22.68 23.13 -0.59
CA LEU A 256 -21.77 24.26 -0.83
C LEU A 256 -21.29 24.96 0.45
N ASN A 257 -22.05 24.83 1.55
CA ASN A 257 -21.72 25.39 2.86
C ASN A 257 -21.26 24.32 3.88
N SER A 258 -21.12 23.06 3.47
CA SER A 258 -20.66 21.99 4.35
C SER A 258 -19.15 22.08 4.59
N PRO A 259 -18.67 21.88 5.84
CA PRO A 259 -17.25 21.90 6.14
C PRO A 259 -16.51 20.81 5.35
N MET A 260 -15.31 21.12 4.85
CA MET A 260 -14.50 20.18 4.09
C MET A 260 -14.22 18.91 4.91
N TYR A 261 -14.69 17.76 4.45
CA TYR A 261 -14.44 16.47 5.11
C TYR A 261 -13.05 15.94 4.82
N GLU A 262 -12.55 16.17 3.61
CA GLU A 262 -11.22 15.71 3.18
C GLU A 262 -10.15 16.24 4.16
N ARG A 263 -9.48 15.29 4.81
CA ARG A 263 -8.35 15.48 5.73
C ARG A 263 -8.67 16.32 6.97
N LYS A 264 -9.95 16.47 7.34
CA LYS A 264 -10.41 17.29 8.48
C LYS A 264 -9.67 17.00 9.79
N TYR A 265 -9.38 15.74 10.08
CA TYR A 265 -8.72 15.32 11.34
C TYR A 265 -7.22 15.09 11.20
N ALA A 266 -6.64 15.26 10.00
CA ALA A 266 -5.23 14.94 9.73
C ALA A 266 -4.28 15.69 10.65
N ARG A 267 -4.50 16.98 10.88
CA ARG A 267 -3.66 17.78 11.78
C ARG A 267 -3.70 17.27 13.22
N ALA A 268 -4.91 17.07 13.76
CA ALA A 268 -5.12 16.60 15.13
C ALA A 268 -4.62 15.17 15.36
N TYR A 269 -4.72 14.32 14.33
CA TYR A 269 -4.30 12.93 14.40
C TYR A 269 -2.79 12.77 14.17
N LEU A 270 -2.23 13.38 13.13
CA LEU A 270 -0.84 13.16 12.72
C LEU A 270 0.17 13.94 13.56
N ASN A 271 -0.14 15.17 13.96
CA ASN A 271 0.81 16.07 14.63
C ASN A 271 0.95 15.74 16.13
N ARG A 272 2.17 15.40 16.55
CA ARG A 272 2.49 15.12 17.97
C ARG A 272 2.61 16.38 18.83
N GLU A 273 2.84 17.54 18.23
CA GLU A 273 3.07 18.81 18.94
C GLU A 273 1.76 19.46 19.39
N SER A 274 0.64 19.15 18.71
CA SER A 274 -0.68 19.71 19.00
C SER A 274 -1.43 18.90 20.05
N VAL A 275 -0.91 18.91 21.29
CA VAL A 275 -1.45 18.11 22.40
C VAL A 275 -2.93 18.41 22.67
N GLN A 276 -3.37 19.66 22.50
CA GLN A 276 -4.76 20.07 22.70
C GLN A 276 -5.71 19.52 21.61
N GLU A 277 -5.34 19.61 20.33
CA GLU A 277 -6.18 19.08 19.24
C GLU A 277 -6.24 17.55 19.29
N ALA A 278 -5.11 16.89 19.62
CA ALA A 278 -5.06 15.44 19.81
C ALA A 278 -5.95 14.98 20.99
N HIS A 279 -5.96 15.74 22.09
CA HIS A 279 -6.85 15.50 23.22
C HIS A 279 -8.33 15.70 22.86
N GLY A 280 -8.65 16.76 22.12
CA GLY A 280 -9.98 16.99 21.59
C GLY A 280 -10.47 15.84 20.70
N LEU A 281 -9.59 15.31 19.84
CA LEU A 281 -9.89 14.17 18.98
C LEU A 281 -10.14 12.89 19.80
N ARG A 282 -9.30 12.57 20.81
CA ARG A 282 -9.55 11.41 21.69
C ARG A 282 -10.87 11.53 22.45
N THR A 283 -11.17 12.72 22.97
CA THR A 283 -12.45 13.00 23.62
C THR A 283 -13.63 12.77 22.66
N GLN A 284 -13.48 13.17 21.40
CA GLN A 284 -14.49 12.94 20.37
C GLN A 284 -14.64 11.45 20.02
N ILE A 285 -13.53 10.69 19.94
CA ILE A 285 -13.55 9.23 19.71
C ILE A 285 -14.31 8.53 20.83
N VAL A 286 -13.96 8.82 22.09
CA VAL A 286 -14.65 8.24 23.27
C VAL A 286 -16.14 8.56 23.23
N LYS A 287 -16.49 9.83 22.98
CA LYS A 287 -17.90 10.27 22.93
C LYS A 287 -18.66 9.55 21.81
N GLY A 288 -18.15 9.55 20.59
CA GLY A 288 -18.81 8.94 19.44
C GLY A 288 -18.94 7.42 19.57
N ALA A 289 -17.90 6.73 20.04
CA ALA A 289 -17.97 5.29 20.28
C ALA A 289 -18.99 4.95 21.36
N LYS A 290 -19.06 5.74 22.44
CA LYS A 290 -20.03 5.55 23.51
C LYS A 290 -21.46 5.77 23.02
N GLU A 291 -21.73 6.85 22.29
CA GLU A 291 -23.03 7.15 21.69
C GLU A 291 -23.50 6.02 20.75
N ALA A 292 -22.60 5.48 19.92
CA ALA A 292 -22.90 4.35 19.04
C ALA A 292 -23.26 3.08 19.83
N LEU A 293 -22.55 2.77 20.92
CA LEU A 293 -22.85 1.64 21.79
C LEU A 293 -24.14 1.84 22.59
N GLU A 294 -24.49 3.08 22.94
CA GLU A 294 -25.75 3.45 23.59
C GLU A 294 -26.94 3.20 22.64
N GLU A 295 -26.86 3.68 21.40
CA GLU A 295 -27.87 3.42 20.37
C GLU A 295 -27.99 1.93 20.03
N GLN A 296 -26.85 1.25 19.84
CA GLN A 296 -26.83 -0.20 19.60
C GLN A 296 -27.59 -0.95 20.72
N TYR A 297 -27.43 -0.52 21.97
CA TYR A 297 -28.09 -1.17 23.10
C TYR A 297 -29.59 -0.87 23.14
N TRP A 298 -30.00 0.33 22.77
CA TRP A 298 -31.41 0.68 22.65
C TRP A 298 -32.13 -0.24 21.64
N ASP A 299 -31.53 -0.48 20.48
CA ASP A 299 -32.05 -1.43 19.49
C ASP A 299 -32.18 -2.85 20.06
N VAL A 300 -31.22 -3.29 20.88
CA VAL A 300 -31.28 -4.59 21.56
C VAL A 300 -32.47 -4.65 22.51
N MET A 301 -32.73 -3.57 23.26
CA MET A 301 -33.89 -3.48 24.15
C MET A 301 -35.19 -3.56 23.37
N GLU A 302 -35.33 -2.79 22.29
CA GLU A 302 -36.53 -2.80 21.44
C GLU A 302 -36.80 -4.18 20.82
N ARG A 303 -35.76 -4.84 20.30
CA ARG A 303 -35.87 -6.21 19.76
C ARG A 303 -36.27 -7.22 20.83
N THR A 304 -35.72 -7.09 22.04
CA THR A 304 -36.03 -7.99 23.16
C THR A 304 -37.50 -7.85 23.59
N ILE A 305 -37.99 -6.61 23.68
CA ILE A 305 -39.40 -6.30 24.00
C ILE A 305 -40.31 -6.84 22.90
N SER A 306 -39.99 -6.56 21.65
CA SER A 306 -40.79 -6.97 20.48
C SER A 306 -40.86 -8.50 20.33
N SER A 307 -39.81 -9.21 20.73
CA SER A 307 -39.77 -10.68 20.72
C SER A 307 -40.54 -11.31 21.90
N ASN A 308 -40.84 -10.55 22.96
CA ASN A 308 -41.49 -11.05 24.17
C ASN A 308 -42.66 -10.13 24.62
N PRO A 309 -43.68 -9.89 23.77
CA PRO A 309 -44.69 -8.86 24.02
C PRO A 309 -45.56 -9.15 25.26
N SER A 310 -45.88 -10.43 25.52
CA SER A 310 -46.72 -10.86 26.65
C SER A 310 -46.03 -10.59 28.00
N GLN A 311 -44.74 -10.91 28.11
CA GLN A 311 -43.95 -10.68 29.33
C GLN A 311 -43.56 -9.21 29.50
N ALA A 312 -43.24 -8.52 28.40
CA ALA A 312 -42.81 -7.12 28.43
C ALA A 312 -43.90 -6.19 28.98
N SER A 313 -45.19 -6.49 28.72
CA SER A 313 -46.33 -5.72 29.21
C SER A 313 -46.17 -4.20 28.99
N LEU A 314 -45.71 -3.80 27.80
CA LEU A 314 -45.33 -2.42 27.51
C LEU A 314 -46.50 -1.44 27.74
N GLY A 315 -47.73 -1.83 27.40
CA GLY A 315 -48.91 -0.97 27.53
C GLY A 315 -48.91 0.17 26.51
N GLY A 316 -49.61 1.27 26.83
CA GLY A 316 -49.79 2.42 25.92
C GLY A 316 -48.89 3.63 26.17
N ASP A 317 -47.97 3.58 27.16
CA ASP A 317 -47.06 4.70 27.45
C ASP A 317 -45.77 4.58 26.59
N PRO A 318 -45.51 5.52 25.67
CA PRO A 318 -44.33 5.49 24.80
C PRO A 318 -43.04 5.97 25.50
N SER A 319 -43.07 6.33 26.79
CA SER A 319 -41.91 6.88 27.49
C SER A 319 -40.70 5.93 27.50
N ALA A 320 -39.48 6.50 27.46
CA ALA A 320 -38.25 5.69 27.52
C ALA A 320 -38.16 4.90 28.82
N SER A 321 -38.54 5.52 29.94
CA SER A 321 -38.62 4.88 31.24
C SER A 321 -39.54 3.65 31.24
N ASN A 322 -40.70 3.74 30.56
CA ASN A 322 -41.61 2.61 30.42
C ASN A 322 -41.04 1.50 29.52
N HIS A 323 -40.34 1.85 28.44
CA HIS A 323 -39.60 0.88 27.61
C HIS A 323 -38.54 0.14 28.43
N VAL A 324 -37.73 0.85 29.23
CA VAL A 324 -36.73 0.22 30.11
C VAL A 324 -37.41 -0.67 31.15
N ARG A 325 -38.51 -0.24 31.76
CA ARG A 325 -39.31 -1.08 32.68
C ARG A 325 -39.76 -2.37 32.00
N ALA A 326 -40.30 -2.28 30.78
CA ALA A 326 -40.76 -3.44 30.02
C ALA A 326 -39.61 -4.40 29.69
N TYR A 327 -38.45 -3.87 29.30
CA TYR A 327 -37.24 -4.67 29.09
C TYR A 327 -36.80 -5.41 30.37
N LEU A 328 -36.81 -4.74 31.52
CA LEU A 328 -36.46 -5.37 32.80
C LEU A 328 -37.45 -6.46 33.21
N ALA A 329 -38.74 -6.28 32.94
CA ALA A 329 -39.74 -7.31 33.17
C ALA A 329 -39.43 -8.58 32.35
N VAL A 330 -38.99 -8.44 31.09
CA VAL A 330 -38.56 -9.60 30.29
C VAL A 330 -37.31 -10.26 30.89
N LYS A 331 -36.32 -9.46 31.25
CA LYS A 331 -34.99 -9.96 31.62
C LYS A 331 -34.92 -10.55 33.03
N TYR A 332 -35.55 -9.90 34.00
CA TYR A 332 -35.35 -10.15 35.43
C TYR A 332 -36.63 -10.50 36.21
N TYR A 333 -37.79 -10.51 35.57
CA TYR A 333 -39.05 -10.91 36.23
C TYR A 333 -39.48 -12.28 35.73
N ARG A 334 -39.44 -13.29 36.60
CA ARG A 334 -39.80 -14.68 36.27
C ARG A 334 -40.66 -15.27 37.37
N SER A 335 -41.66 -16.06 36.98
CA SER A 335 -42.54 -16.78 37.93
C SER A 335 -43.20 -15.88 39.00
N GLY A 336 -43.50 -14.63 38.65
CA GLY A 336 -44.15 -13.68 39.57
C GLY A 336 -43.22 -12.95 40.53
N GLN A 337 -41.90 -13.18 40.44
CA GLN A 337 -40.90 -12.58 41.32
C GLN A 337 -39.79 -11.88 40.52
N TRP A 338 -39.25 -10.80 41.09
CA TRP A 338 -38.04 -10.16 40.58
C TRP A 338 -36.82 -10.97 41.02
N ASP A 339 -35.75 -10.92 40.21
CA ASP A 339 -34.47 -11.53 40.55
C ASP A 339 -33.96 -11.06 41.93
N ASP A 340 -33.51 -12.02 42.74
CA ASP A 340 -33.10 -11.82 44.15
C ASP A 340 -31.95 -10.82 44.32
N HIS A 341 -31.15 -10.57 43.26
CA HIS A 341 -30.06 -9.61 43.30
C HIS A 341 -30.53 -8.15 43.23
N LEU A 342 -31.81 -7.88 42.90
CA LEU A 342 -32.34 -6.54 42.69
C LEU A 342 -32.97 -5.95 43.94
N GLU A 343 -32.63 -4.70 44.27
CA GLU A 343 -33.33 -3.96 45.32
C GLU A 343 -34.64 -3.37 44.77
N ILE A 344 -35.76 -3.78 45.37
CA ILE A 344 -37.11 -3.35 44.96
C ILE A 344 -37.57 -2.16 45.80
N LEU A 345 -37.73 -1.01 45.16
CA LEU A 345 -38.19 0.25 45.76
C LEU A 345 -39.55 0.63 45.16
N ASN A 346 -40.57 0.80 46.00
CA ASN A 346 -41.95 1.05 45.57
C ASN A 346 -42.46 0.06 44.51
N GLY A 347 -42.12 -1.24 44.67
CA GLY A 347 -42.51 -2.31 43.76
C GLY A 347 -41.76 -2.35 42.43
N ARG A 348 -40.66 -1.59 42.27
CA ARG A 348 -39.87 -1.51 41.03
C ARG A 348 -38.35 -1.61 41.30
N PRO A 349 -37.57 -2.23 40.40
CA PRO A 349 -36.11 -2.22 40.48
C PRO A 349 -35.55 -0.89 39.96
N LEU A 350 -35.61 0.17 40.79
CA LEU A 350 -35.26 1.53 40.36
C LEU A 350 -33.78 1.68 39.97
N TRP A 351 -32.85 1.02 40.68
CA TRP A 351 -31.42 1.08 40.34
C TRP A 351 -31.12 0.51 38.96
N ALA A 352 -31.73 -0.63 38.63
CA ALA A 352 -31.64 -1.20 37.30
C ALA A 352 -32.25 -0.26 36.24
N GLN A 353 -33.42 0.33 36.49
CA GLN A 353 -34.03 1.28 35.55
C GLN A 353 -33.14 2.49 35.28
N LEU A 354 -32.57 3.11 36.32
CA LEU A 354 -31.64 4.23 36.18
C LEU A 354 -30.39 3.81 35.40
N PHE A 355 -29.80 2.65 35.71
CA PHE A 355 -28.63 2.16 35.00
C PHE A 355 -28.91 1.94 33.51
N TYR A 356 -30.00 1.28 33.16
CA TYR A 356 -30.30 0.99 31.76
C TYR A 356 -30.70 2.23 30.95
N LEU A 357 -31.32 3.23 31.58
CA LEU A 357 -31.54 4.54 30.93
C LEU A 357 -30.20 5.23 30.62
N ILE A 358 -29.25 5.22 31.56
CA ILE A 358 -27.90 5.74 31.33
C ILE A 358 -27.16 4.91 30.25
N ARG A 359 -27.26 3.58 30.30
CA ARG A 359 -26.65 2.66 29.32
C ARG A 359 -27.17 2.86 27.90
N ALA A 360 -28.41 3.33 27.76
CA ALA A 360 -29.03 3.67 26.49
C ALA A 360 -28.84 5.15 26.07
N GLY A 361 -27.99 5.91 26.77
CA GLY A 361 -27.75 7.33 26.46
C GLY A 361 -28.89 8.28 26.84
N ARG A 362 -29.88 7.80 27.61
CA ARG A 362 -31.10 8.54 28.00
C ARG A 362 -30.94 9.17 29.39
N ALA A 363 -29.93 10.03 29.53
CA ALA A 363 -29.57 10.64 30.81
C ALA A 363 -30.67 11.57 31.36
N GLU A 364 -31.37 12.30 30.48
CA GLU A 364 -32.50 13.16 30.84
C GLU A 364 -33.66 12.33 31.41
N ASP A 365 -34.08 11.29 30.70
CA ASP A 365 -35.12 10.36 31.17
C ASP A 365 -34.76 9.70 32.52
N ALA A 366 -33.48 9.40 32.74
CA ALA A 366 -32.98 8.86 34.01
C ALA A 366 -33.12 9.86 35.17
N VAL A 367 -32.78 11.14 34.93
CA VAL A 367 -32.92 12.21 35.95
C VAL A 367 -34.39 12.48 36.25
N ASP A 368 -35.26 12.45 35.26
CA ASP A 368 -36.71 12.60 35.46
C ASP A 368 -37.27 11.46 36.30
N LEU A 369 -36.84 10.22 36.05
CA LEU A 369 -37.23 9.06 36.86
C LEU A 369 -36.73 9.18 38.30
N ALA A 370 -35.47 9.59 38.49
CA ALA A 370 -34.89 9.79 39.82
C ALA A 370 -35.64 10.87 40.60
N THR A 371 -35.99 11.98 39.95
CA THR A 371 -36.76 13.08 40.53
C THR A 371 -38.17 12.63 40.95
N LYS A 372 -38.86 11.85 40.09
CA LYS A 372 -40.20 11.30 40.39
C LYS A 372 -40.20 10.38 41.62
N HIS A 373 -39.11 9.65 41.85
CA HIS A 373 -38.96 8.71 42.97
C HIS A 373 -37.96 9.16 44.03
N LYS A 374 -37.77 10.49 44.17
CA LYS A 374 -36.76 11.08 45.04
C LYS A 374 -36.82 10.58 46.49
N SER A 375 -38.01 10.52 47.07
CA SER A 375 -38.18 10.07 48.47
C SER A 375 -37.71 8.63 48.69
N ALA A 376 -37.96 7.72 47.74
CA ALA A 376 -37.54 6.33 47.83
C ALA A 376 -36.03 6.18 47.66
N LEU A 377 -35.43 6.88 46.69
CA LEU A 377 -34.00 6.82 46.43
C LEU A 377 -33.17 7.48 47.53
N ASP A 378 -33.57 8.69 47.97
CA ASP A 378 -32.86 9.43 49.02
C ASP A 378 -32.97 8.74 50.39
N SER A 379 -34.02 7.94 50.63
CA SER A 379 -34.12 7.10 51.84
C SER A 379 -33.07 6.00 51.91
N ARG A 380 -32.55 5.55 50.75
CA ARG A 380 -31.51 4.53 50.66
C ARG A 380 -30.13 5.09 50.48
N GLN A 381 -30.00 6.22 49.79
CA GLN A 381 -28.75 6.95 49.69
C GLN A 381 -29.03 8.44 49.80
N ARG A 382 -28.58 9.03 50.92
CA ARG A 382 -28.76 10.46 51.19
C ARG A 382 -28.21 11.31 50.04
N ASP A 383 -28.98 12.30 49.62
CA ASP A 383 -28.65 13.27 48.56
C ASP A 383 -28.30 12.62 47.21
N PHE A 384 -28.70 11.37 46.96
CA PHE A 384 -28.41 10.68 45.72
C PHE A 384 -28.98 11.42 44.51
N CYS A 385 -30.25 11.83 44.58
CA CYS A 385 -30.91 12.42 43.40
C CYS A 385 -30.24 13.73 42.95
N SER A 386 -29.78 14.56 43.89
CA SER A 386 -29.10 15.82 43.58
C SER A 386 -27.70 15.57 42.98
N LEU A 387 -26.95 14.61 43.52
CA LEU A 387 -25.65 14.21 43.00
C LEU A 387 -25.77 13.55 41.62
N PHE A 388 -26.79 12.71 41.43
CA PHE A 388 -27.10 12.04 40.17
C PHE A 388 -27.47 13.05 39.08
N GLN A 389 -28.34 14.00 39.36
CA GLN A 389 -28.67 15.08 38.43
C GLN A 389 -27.43 15.89 38.05
N LYS A 390 -26.60 16.29 39.04
CA LYS A 390 -25.37 17.05 38.78
C LYS A 390 -24.38 16.28 37.90
N TRP A 391 -24.30 14.97 38.05
CA TRP A 391 -23.45 14.11 37.24
C TRP A 391 -24.00 13.89 35.83
N ALA A 392 -25.25 13.46 35.72
CA ALA A 392 -25.88 13.10 34.45
C ALA A 392 -26.02 14.30 33.51
N MET A 393 -26.22 15.50 34.06
CA MET A 393 -26.38 16.74 33.28
C MET A 393 -25.05 17.47 33.01
N SER A 394 -23.92 17.02 33.58
CA SER A 394 -22.64 17.67 33.33
C SER A 394 -21.99 17.15 32.04
N SER A 395 -21.28 18.06 31.34
CA SER A 395 -20.53 17.69 30.14
C SER A 395 -19.44 16.67 30.48
N GLY A 396 -19.61 15.44 30.00
CA GLY A 396 -18.68 14.33 30.22
C GLY A 396 -18.72 13.73 31.63
N GLY A 397 -19.83 13.89 32.37
CA GLY A 397 -19.99 13.28 33.70
C GLY A 397 -19.01 13.81 34.75
N ARG A 398 -18.61 15.09 34.61
CA ARG A 398 -17.65 15.73 35.52
C ARG A 398 -18.30 16.03 36.86
N MET A 399 -17.67 15.54 37.91
CA MET A 399 -18.02 15.82 39.30
C MET A 399 -16.76 16.18 40.08
N GLY A 400 -16.86 17.09 41.05
CA GLY A 400 -15.72 17.47 41.90
C GLY A 400 -15.34 16.36 42.90
N ASP A 401 -14.07 16.33 43.31
CA ASP A 401 -13.48 15.23 44.08
C ASP A 401 -14.20 14.96 45.42
N ALA A 402 -14.66 16.01 46.10
CA ALA A 402 -15.43 15.87 47.34
C ALA A 402 -16.70 15.02 47.16
N ASN A 403 -17.41 15.22 46.04
CA ASN A 403 -18.61 14.45 45.74
C ASN A 403 -18.29 13.03 45.24
N ARG A 404 -17.17 12.85 44.51
CA ARG A 404 -16.71 11.51 44.09
C ARG A 404 -16.34 10.64 45.29
N ASN A 405 -15.71 11.24 46.30
CA ASN A 405 -15.30 10.55 47.52
C ASN A 405 -16.49 9.97 48.30
N ILE A 406 -17.69 10.59 48.23
CA ILE A 406 -18.90 10.05 48.87
C ILE A 406 -19.21 8.64 48.34
N PHE A 407 -19.15 8.44 47.03
CA PHE A 407 -19.41 7.14 46.39
C PHE A 407 -18.29 6.14 46.66
N ARG A 408 -17.04 6.61 46.69
CA ARG A 408 -15.88 5.79 47.04
C ARG A 408 -15.99 5.24 48.46
N THR A 409 -16.21 6.11 49.44
CA THR A 409 -16.39 5.71 50.84
C THR A 409 -17.57 4.77 50.99
N HIS A 410 -18.68 5.00 50.29
CA HIS A 410 -19.82 4.08 50.31
C HIS A 410 -19.42 2.68 49.82
N LEU A 411 -18.74 2.56 48.68
CA LEU A 411 -18.36 1.25 48.13
C LEU A 411 -17.30 0.54 49.00
N GLU A 412 -16.45 1.28 49.69
CA GLU A 412 -15.43 0.73 50.61
C GLU A 412 -16.05 0.19 51.91
N HIS A 413 -17.06 0.87 52.47
CA HIS A 413 -17.58 0.59 53.81
C HIS A 413 -18.97 -0.08 53.82
N SER A 414 -19.69 -0.09 52.69
CA SER A 414 -21.02 -0.68 52.57
C SER A 414 -21.08 -1.56 51.32
N PRO A 415 -20.95 -2.89 51.45
CA PRO A 415 -21.12 -3.79 50.32
C PRO A 415 -22.57 -3.68 49.83
N THR A 416 -22.75 -3.08 48.66
CA THR A 416 -24.05 -2.94 48.00
C THR A 416 -24.53 -4.30 47.52
N VAL A 417 -25.74 -4.70 47.94
CA VAL A 417 -26.37 -5.95 47.47
C VAL A 417 -26.76 -5.84 45.99
N ASP A 418 -27.30 -4.68 45.57
CA ASP A 418 -27.74 -4.46 44.20
C ASP A 418 -26.55 -4.18 43.24
N PRO A 419 -26.36 -4.99 42.19
CA PRO A 419 -25.24 -4.84 41.27
C PRO A 419 -25.37 -3.59 40.38
N PHE A 420 -26.59 -3.13 40.08
CA PHE A 420 -26.82 -1.90 39.31
C PHE A 420 -26.55 -0.64 40.14
N LYS A 421 -26.88 -0.66 41.45
CA LYS A 421 -26.45 0.40 42.37
C LYS A 421 -24.93 0.50 42.41
N THR A 422 -24.26 -0.64 42.50
CA THR A 422 -22.79 -0.74 42.46
C THR A 422 -22.22 -0.14 41.17
N ALA A 423 -22.78 -0.49 40.02
CA ALA A 423 -22.37 0.03 38.72
C ALA A 423 -22.55 1.55 38.60
N LEU A 424 -23.70 2.07 39.02
CA LEU A 424 -23.95 3.52 39.03
C LEU A 424 -22.96 4.27 39.92
N PHE A 425 -22.66 3.75 41.10
CA PHE A 425 -21.72 4.39 42.02
C PHE A 425 -20.28 4.36 41.48
N LYS A 426 -19.89 3.25 40.82
CA LYS A 426 -18.60 3.18 40.10
C LYS A 426 -18.53 4.20 38.96
N LEU A 427 -19.59 4.39 38.19
CA LEU A 427 -19.64 5.40 37.11
C LEU A 427 -19.56 6.84 37.65
N MET A 428 -20.37 7.16 38.66
CA MET A 428 -20.46 8.51 39.23
C MET A 428 -19.20 8.91 40.01
N GLY A 429 -18.66 7.98 40.82
CA GLY A 429 -17.46 8.20 41.62
C GLY A 429 -16.15 7.92 40.91
N ARG A 430 -16.19 7.29 39.72
CA ARG A 430 -15.01 6.76 39.00
C ARG A 430 -14.11 5.91 39.90
N VAL A 431 -14.73 5.08 40.73
CA VAL A 431 -14.07 4.29 41.78
C VAL A 431 -13.40 3.06 41.16
N GLU A 432 -12.16 2.76 41.57
CA GLU A 432 -11.34 1.66 41.05
C GLU A 432 -11.19 1.64 39.51
N PRO A 433 -10.51 2.64 38.88
CA PRO A 433 -10.34 2.67 37.43
C PRO A 433 -9.54 1.46 36.88
N ASN A 434 -8.83 0.71 37.73
CA ASN A 434 -8.13 -0.51 37.33
C ASN A 434 -9.00 -1.78 37.47
N LYS A 435 -10.17 -1.70 38.12
CA LYS A 435 -11.11 -2.82 38.33
C LYS A 435 -12.54 -2.39 38.00
N ARG A 436 -12.77 -2.14 36.70
CA ARG A 436 -14.04 -1.62 36.19
C ARG A 436 -15.13 -2.67 35.98
N ASN A 437 -14.83 -3.96 36.11
CA ASN A 437 -15.84 -5.00 35.94
C ASN A 437 -16.85 -4.98 37.11
N VAL A 438 -18.14 -5.01 36.79
CA VAL A 438 -19.24 -5.24 37.73
C VAL A 438 -19.93 -6.54 37.31
N PRO A 439 -19.67 -7.65 38.01
CA PRO A 439 -20.34 -8.93 37.74
C PRO A 439 -21.85 -8.74 37.66
N TYR A 440 -22.53 -9.51 36.80
CA TYR A 440 -23.98 -9.41 36.50
C TYR A 440 -24.41 -8.20 35.64
N VAL A 441 -23.65 -7.10 35.63
CA VAL A 441 -23.97 -5.90 34.83
C VAL A 441 -23.15 -5.86 33.53
N THR A 442 -21.83 -6.03 33.61
CA THR A 442 -20.93 -6.01 32.44
C THR A 442 -20.67 -7.41 31.90
N GLY A 443 -21.74 -8.13 31.59
CA GLY A 443 -21.68 -9.54 31.16
C GLY A 443 -21.38 -9.75 29.67
N THR A 444 -21.63 -8.75 28.82
CA THR A 444 -21.33 -8.81 27.38
C THR A 444 -20.07 -8.00 27.06
N THR A 445 -19.42 -8.31 25.94
CA THR A 445 -18.25 -7.55 25.46
C THR A 445 -18.61 -6.08 25.24
N GLU A 446 -19.74 -5.79 24.61
CA GLU A 446 -20.22 -4.43 24.37
C GLU A 446 -20.51 -3.66 25.67
N ASP A 447 -21.16 -4.31 26.65
CA ASP A 447 -21.45 -3.66 27.93
C ASP A 447 -20.17 -3.40 28.72
N TRP A 448 -19.22 -4.34 28.68
CA TRP A 448 -17.92 -4.15 29.30
C TRP A 448 -17.16 -2.99 28.66
N ILE A 449 -17.10 -2.91 27.32
CA ILE A 449 -16.41 -1.82 26.60
C ILE A 449 -17.10 -0.48 26.85
N TRP A 450 -18.43 -0.41 26.75
CA TRP A 450 -19.18 0.81 27.06
C TRP A 450 -18.88 1.29 28.48
N PHE A 451 -18.83 0.37 29.45
CA PHE A 451 -18.50 0.70 30.83
C PHE A 451 -17.05 1.21 30.97
N GLN A 452 -16.09 0.62 30.24
CA GLN A 452 -14.72 1.14 30.20
C GLN A 452 -14.68 2.58 29.71
N LEU A 453 -15.36 2.87 28.59
CA LEU A 453 -15.44 4.20 27.97
C LEU A 453 -16.13 5.22 28.88
N ALA A 454 -17.24 4.83 29.52
CA ALA A 454 -18.02 5.71 30.40
C ALA A 454 -17.22 6.15 31.64
N MET A 455 -16.22 5.36 32.04
CA MET A 455 -15.30 5.67 33.15
C MET A 455 -14.04 6.44 32.73
N LEU A 456 -13.78 6.64 31.43
CA LEU A 456 -12.59 7.36 30.96
C LEU A 456 -12.62 8.84 31.35
N GLU A 457 -11.43 9.38 31.62
CA GLU A 457 -11.22 10.80 31.89
C GLU A 457 -9.99 11.30 31.13
N GLU A 458 -10.23 11.96 30.00
CA GLU A 458 -9.18 12.69 29.29
C GLU A 458 -8.95 14.04 29.99
N THR A 459 -7.99 14.10 30.92
CA THR A 459 -7.53 15.34 31.59
C THR A 459 -6.11 15.68 31.17
N SER A 460 -5.82 16.98 31.03
CA SER A 460 -4.50 17.47 30.59
C SER A 460 -3.41 17.47 31.67
N HIS A 461 -3.75 17.20 32.95
CA HIS A 461 -2.86 17.49 34.09
C HIS A 461 -2.75 16.41 35.19
N SER A 462 -3.39 15.25 35.09
CA SER A 462 -3.27 14.23 36.15
C SER A 462 -2.33 13.09 35.74
N LYS A 463 -1.35 12.76 36.60
CA LYS A 463 -0.44 11.61 36.43
C LYS A 463 -1.12 10.24 36.57
N ASP A 464 -2.34 10.20 37.11
CA ASP A 464 -3.16 8.98 37.30
C ASP A 464 -4.27 8.84 36.23
N SER A 465 -4.07 9.42 35.04
CA SER A 465 -5.16 9.60 34.06
C SER A 465 -5.55 8.32 33.32
N ASN A 466 -6.68 7.73 33.72
CA ASN A 466 -7.43 6.75 32.97
C ASN A 466 -7.81 7.24 31.55
N SER A 467 -6.87 7.14 30.62
CA SER A 467 -6.95 7.67 29.27
C SER A 467 -7.34 6.58 28.25
N LEU A 468 -7.79 7.02 27.07
CA LEU A 468 -8.08 6.13 25.95
C LEU A 468 -6.85 5.30 25.54
N LYS A 469 -5.65 5.89 25.66
CA LYS A 469 -4.39 5.23 25.35
C LYS A 469 -4.10 4.07 26.30
N GLU A 470 -4.30 4.27 27.61
CA GLU A 470 -4.12 3.21 28.61
C GLU A 470 -5.13 2.08 28.39
N LEU A 471 -6.39 2.42 28.07
CA LEU A 471 -7.40 1.41 27.73
C LEU A 471 -6.97 0.59 26.49
N ALA A 472 -6.41 1.24 25.46
CA ALA A 472 -5.89 0.56 24.29
C ALA A 472 -4.74 -0.39 24.66
N GLU A 473 -3.80 0.02 25.51
CA GLU A 473 -2.69 -0.82 25.97
C GLU A 473 -3.17 -2.05 26.75
N VAL A 474 -4.16 -1.89 27.65
CA VAL A 474 -4.78 -3.02 28.37
C VAL A 474 -5.42 -4.01 27.40
N LEU A 475 -6.17 -3.51 26.41
CA LEU A 475 -6.84 -4.34 25.41
C LEU A 475 -5.87 -5.07 24.50
N LEU A 476 -4.77 -4.43 24.12
CA LEU A 476 -3.67 -5.07 23.39
C LEU A 476 -3.02 -6.19 24.22
N GLY A 477 -2.97 -6.04 25.55
CA GLY A 477 -2.51 -7.09 26.47
C GLY A 477 -3.40 -8.34 26.48
N TYR A 478 -4.72 -8.19 26.30
CA TYR A 478 -5.63 -9.34 26.13
C TYR A 478 -5.48 -9.99 24.75
N GLY A 479 -5.35 -9.17 23.70
CA GLY A 479 -5.14 -9.60 22.32
C GLY A 479 -6.38 -10.17 21.62
N GLU A 480 -6.25 -10.40 20.31
CA GLU A 480 -7.36 -10.82 19.40
C GLU A 480 -8.06 -12.10 19.85
N ARG A 481 -7.29 -13.09 20.32
CA ARG A 481 -7.79 -14.41 20.74
C ARG A 481 -8.80 -14.34 21.88
N HIS A 482 -8.71 -13.32 22.73
CA HIS A 482 -9.66 -13.12 23.82
C HIS A 482 -11.06 -12.74 23.31
N PHE A 483 -11.12 -12.00 22.21
CA PHE A 483 -12.38 -11.46 21.66
C PHE A 483 -12.99 -12.35 20.58
N GLU A 484 -12.15 -12.97 19.74
CA GLU A 484 -12.61 -13.75 18.59
C GLU A 484 -12.42 -15.26 18.73
N GLY A 485 -11.83 -15.72 19.84
CA GLY A 485 -11.58 -17.14 20.09
C GLY A 485 -10.34 -17.68 19.37
N ALA A 486 -10.14 -19.00 19.45
CA ALA A 486 -9.01 -19.67 18.79
C ALA A 486 -9.31 -19.89 17.29
N PRO A 487 -8.31 -19.76 16.40
CA PRO A 487 -8.50 -20.00 14.97
C PRO A 487 -9.01 -21.43 14.74
N GLY A 488 -10.17 -21.56 14.09
CA GLY A 488 -10.79 -22.85 13.76
C GLY A 488 -11.96 -23.29 14.65
N GLN A 489 -12.39 -22.52 15.65
CA GLN A 489 -13.67 -22.76 16.32
C GLN A 489 -14.83 -22.56 15.32
N LYS A 490 -15.52 -23.65 14.98
CA LYS A 490 -16.61 -23.69 13.98
C LYS A 490 -17.97 -23.26 14.51
N GLU A 491 -18.16 -23.21 15.83
CA GLU A 491 -19.42 -22.78 16.44
C GLU A 491 -19.40 -21.26 16.64
N ASN A 492 -20.17 -20.53 15.82
CA ASN A 492 -20.32 -19.06 15.84
C ASN A 492 -19.00 -18.27 15.83
N PRO A 493 -18.27 -18.25 14.70
CA PRO A 493 -17.08 -17.42 14.59
C PRO A 493 -17.43 -15.92 14.68
N LYS A 494 -16.88 -15.24 15.70
CA LYS A 494 -17.09 -13.82 15.96
C LYS A 494 -16.15 -12.95 15.14
N TYR A 495 -16.37 -12.90 13.83
CA TYR A 495 -15.51 -12.14 12.91
C TYR A 495 -15.64 -10.63 13.07
N GLY A 496 -14.51 -9.91 13.14
CA GLY A 496 -14.46 -8.45 13.10
C GLY A 496 -14.72 -7.75 14.45
N VAL A 497 -14.94 -8.51 15.53
CA VAL A 497 -15.12 -7.95 16.88
C VAL A 497 -13.81 -7.30 17.36
N TRP A 498 -12.66 -7.90 17.08
CA TRP A 498 -11.37 -7.31 17.44
C TRP A 498 -11.11 -6.00 16.70
N ALA A 499 -11.45 -5.93 15.41
CA ALA A 499 -11.37 -4.70 14.65
C ALA A 499 -12.28 -3.60 15.22
N LYS A 500 -13.52 -3.96 15.60
CA LYS A 500 -14.46 -3.06 16.29
C LYS A 500 -13.89 -2.55 17.62
N VAL A 501 -13.28 -3.41 18.42
CA VAL A 501 -12.62 -3.03 19.69
C VAL A 501 -11.47 -2.04 19.44
N MET A 502 -10.61 -2.31 18.46
CA MET A 502 -9.51 -1.40 18.10
C MET A 502 -10.02 -0.04 17.60
N LEU A 503 -11.08 -0.04 16.79
CA LEU A 503 -11.73 1.19 16.34
C LEU A 503 -12.25 2.03 17.52
N ILE A 504 -12.94 1.39 18.48
CA ILE A 504 -13.46 2.07 19.68
C ILE A 504 -12.35 2.76 20.48
N CYS A 505 -11.16 2.16 20.48
CA CYS A 505 -9.98 2.72 21.13
C CYS A 505 -9.22 3.77 20.31
N GLY A 506 -9.66 4.07 19.08
CA GLY A 506 -8.95 4.97 18.18
C GLY A 506 -7.65 4.40 17.60
N GLU A 507 -7.42 3.09 17.70
CA GLU A 507 -6.30 2.37 17.08
C GLU A 507 -6.67 1.99 15.64
N PHE A 508 -6.85 2.99 14.78
CA PHE A 508 -7.40 2.84 13.42
C PHE A 508 -6.54 1.93 12.53
N GLU A 509 -5.22 2.05 12.59
CA GLU A 509 -4.29 1.23 11.80
C GLU A 509 -4.41 -0.26 12.17
N ARG A 510 -4.54 -0.55 13.47
CA ARG A 510 -4.70 -1.92 13.95
C ARG A 510 -6.06 -2.49 13.57
N ALA A 511 -7.11 -1.66 13.61
CA ALA A 511 -8.45 -2.06 13.16
C ALA A 511 -8.44 -2.44 11.67
N VAL A 512 -7.81 -1.63 10.81
CA VAL A 512 -7.63 -1.94 9.37
C VAL A 512 -6.86 -3.25 9.19
N SER A 513 -5.75 -3.43 9.91
CA SER A 513 -4.96 -4.66 9.80
C SER A 513 -5.74 -5.90 10.22
N ALA A 514 -6.51 -5.82 11.31
CA ALA A 514 -7.33 -6.93 11.80
C ALA A 514 -8.41 -7.34 10.79
N LEU A 515 -9.01 -6.39 10.06
CA LEU A 515 -9.94 -6.69 8.99
C LEU A 515 -9.25 -7.27 7.75
N TYR A 516 -8.04 -6.80 7.43
CA TYR A 516 -7.31 -7.21 6.23
C TYR A 516 -6.71 -8.61 6.33
N ASP A 517 -6.30 -9.04 7.52
CA ASP A 517 -5.68 -10.35 7.76
C ASP A 517 -6.63 -11.53 7.48
N ARG A 518 -7.94 -11.26 7.28
CA ARG A 518 -8.98 -12.25 7.01
C ARG A 518 -9.56 -12.06 5.60
N PRO A 519 -9.61 -13.12 4.77
CA PRO A 519 -10.09 -13.00 3.38
C PRO A 519 -11.55 -12.59 3.29
N GLU A 520 -12.38 -12.93 4.28
CA GLU A 520 -13.82 -12.63 4.28
C GLU A 520 -14.13 -11.14 4.47
N THR A 521 -13.22 -10.40 5.13
CA THR A 521 -13.35 -8.96 5.46
C THR A 521 -12.32 -8.09 4.75
N GLN A 522 -11.51 -8.66 3.85
CA GLN A 522 -10.42 -7.96 3.19
C GLN A 522 -10.93 -6.79 2.32
N VAL A 523 -12.06 -6.98 1.62
CA VAL A 523 -12.68 -5.94 0.79
C VAL A 523 -13.12 -4.77 1.67
N GLU A 524 -13.78 -5.07 2.79
CA GLU A 524 -14.20 -4.07 3.77
C GLU A 524 -13.01 -3.32 4.36
N ALA A 525 -11.91 -4.01 4.67
CA ALA A 525 -10.69 -3.40 5.22
C ALA A 525 -10.15 -2.27 4.32
N ILE A 526 -10.17 -2.48 3.01
CA ILE A 526 -9.67 -1.52 2.02
C ILE A 526 -10.55 -0.27 1.99
N HIS A 527 -11.87 -0.45 1.91
CA HIS A 527 -12.81 0.66 1.87
C HIS A 527 -12.87 1.41 3.20
N PHE A 528 -12.74 0.69 4.31
CA PHE A 528 -12.62 1.26 5.65
C PHE A 528 -11.35 2.11 5.76
N ALA A 529 -10.22 1.65 5.24
CA ALA A 529 -8.98 2.42 5.20
C ALA A 529 -9.08 3.65 4.27
N ILE A 530 -9.78 3.56 3.14
CA ILE A 530 -10.04 4.71 2.26
C ILE A 530 -10.87 5.77 3.02
N ALA A 531 -11.90 5.36 3.76
CA ALA A 531 -12.69 6.28 4.57
C ALA A 531 -11.85 6.95 5.68
N LEU A 532 -11.02 6.19 6.38
CA LEU A 532 -10.10 6.73 7.38
C LEU A 532 -9.08 7.70 6.75
N ALA A 533 -8.50 7.35 5.60
CA ALA A 533 -7.57 8.20 4.87
C ALA A 533 -8.24 9.50 4.40
N TYR A 534 -9.49 9.42 3.93
CA TYR A 534 -10.31 10.56 3.51
C TYR A 534 -10.51 11.55 4.66
N HIS A 535 -10.78 11.08 5.87
CA HIS A 535 -10.95 11.94 7.05
C HIS A 535 -9.65 12.36 7.74
N GLY A 536 -8.51 11.75 7.38
CA GLY A 536 -7.21 12.04 7.99
C GLY A 536 -6.90 11.24 9.26
N LEU A 537 -7.54 10.08 9.44
CA LEU A 537 -7.42 9.21 10.62
C LEU A 537 -6.54 7.96 10.35
N LEU A 538 -5.66 8.01 9.35
CA LEU A 538 -4.78 6.90 8.99
C LEU A 538 -3.33 7.37 8.86
N ARG A 539 -2.40 6.73 9.58
CA ARG A 539 -0.95 6.94 9.45
C ARG A 539 -0.37 6.01 8.41
N ILE A 540 0.50 6.56 7.55
CA ILE A 540 1.13 5.80 6.48
C ILE A 540 2.56 5.41 6.85
N THR A 541 2.94 4.18 6.48
CA THR A 541 4.31 3.69 6.65
C THR A 541 5.25 4.40 5.69
N PRO A 542 6.32 5.06 6.17
CA PRO A 542 7.36 5.61 5.31
C PRO A 542 8.05 4.51 4.49
N ARG A 543 8.48 4.80 3.27
CA ARG A 543 9.10 3.81 2.36
C ARG A 543 10.31 3.10 2.99
N ALA A 544 11.07 3.79 3.84
CA ALA A 544 12.23 3.22 4.56
C ALA A 544 11.86 2.11 5.55
N ASP A 545 10.65 2.18 6.13
CA ASP A 545 10.16 1.21 7.13
C ASP A 545 9.19 0.19 6.51
N ALA A 546 8.86 0.35 5.22
CA ALA A 546 7.91 -0.48 4.51
C ALA A 546 8.53 -1.83 4.14
N THR A 547 7.73 -2.90 4.28
CA THR A 547 8.07 -4.22 3.72
C THR A 547 7.10 -4.57 2.61
N ASP A 548 7.54 -5.45 1.70
CA ASP A 548 6.72 -5.91 0.57
C ASP A 548 5.62 -6.90 0.97
N THR A 549 5.66 -7.42 2.21
CA THR A 549 4.77 -8.47 2.70
C THR A 549 3.73 -7.96 3.69
N SER A 550 4.14 -7.24 4.73
CA SER A 550 3.25 -6.80 5.82
C SER A 550 2.60 -5.46 5.53
N ILE A 551 1.28 -5.38 5.71
CA ILE A 551 0.54 -4.11 5.60
C ILE A 551 0.69 -3.21 6.83
N LEU A 552 0.90 -3.78 8.02
CA LEU A 552 1.01 -3.04 9.29
C LEU A 552 2.47 -2.98 9.75
N THR A 553 2.95 -1.78 10.04
CA THR A 553 4.26 -1.54 10.64
C THR A 553 4.09 -1.06 12.08
N ILE A 554 4.67 -1.81 13.02
CA ILE A 554 4.73 -1.47 14.44
C ILE A 554 6.19 -1.22 14.79
N SER A 555 6.51 0.00 15.22
CA SER A 555 7.85 0.37 15.68
C SER A 555 7.82 0.71 17.17
N TYR A 556 8.94 0.60 17.87
CA TYR A 556 9.01 0.92 19.29
C TYR A 556 8.90 2.44 19.57
N ASN A 557 9.37 3.27 18.63
CA ASN A 557 9.44 4.74 18.80
C ASN A 557 8.37 5.51 18.00
N ARG A 558 7.62 4.83 17.14
CA ARG A 558 6.63 5.41 16.23
C ARG A 558 5.27 4.75 16.46
N PRO A 559 4.16 5.49 16.29
CA PRO A 559 2.84 4.89 16.39
C PRO A 559 2.64 3.90 15.22
N PRO A 560 1.66 2.98 15.31
CA PRO A 560 1.38 2.05 14.22
C PRO A 560 1.07 2.80 12.92
N SER A 561 1.46 2.21 11.79
CA SER A 561 1.29 2.79 10.45
C SER A 561 0.98 1.71 9.42
N ILE A 562 0.24 2.08 8.37
CA ILE A 562 -0.22 1.18 7.31
C ILE A 562 0.48 1.48 5.99
N ASN A 563 0.93 0.43 5.30
CA ASN A 563 1.40 0.49 3.93
C ASN A 563 0.20 0.55 2.96
N PHE A 564 -0.44 1.72 2.90
CA PHE A 564 -1.68 1.93 2.16
C PHE A 564 -1.51 1.75 0.65
N SER A 565 -0.39 2.21 0.08
CA SER A 565 -0.10 2.04 -1.35
C SER A 565 0.04 0.57 -1.74
N LEU A 566 0.69 -0.26 -0.91
CA LEU A 566 0.77 -1.71 -1.13
C LEU A 566 -0.61 -2.38 -1.05
N MET A 567 -1.44 -1.96 -0.09
CA MET A 567 -2.78 -2.50 0.09
C MET A 567 -3.67 -2.23 -1.14
N ILE A 568 -3.67 -0.99 -1.65
CA ILE A 568 -4.37 -0.63 -2.90
C ILE A 568 -3.78 -1.40 -4.08
N ALA A 569 -2.45 -1.47 -4.22
CA ALA A 569 -1.79 -2.19 -5.31
C ALA A 569 -2.19 -3.67 -5.37
N ARG A 570 -2.28 -4.35 -4.20
CA ARG A 570 -2.72 -5.74 -4.10
C ARG A 570 -4.19 -5.89 -4.47
N TYR A 571 -5.03 -4.95 -4.03
CA TYR A 571 -6.46 -5.00 -4.29
C TYR A 571 -6.83 -4.78 -5.76
N ILE A 572 -6.20 -3.83 -6.44
CA ILE A 572 -6.54 -3.58 -7.85
C ILE A 572 -6.00 -4.66 -8.78
N ARG A 573 -4.95 -5.40 -8.37
CA ARG A 573 -4.28 -6.42 -9.21
C ARG A 573 -5.22 -7.48 -9.77
N GLN A 574 -6.30 -7.80 -9.07
CA GLN A 574 -7.31 -8.79 -9.47
C GLN A 574 -8.21 -8.32 -10.62
N PHE A 575 -8.37 -7.01 -10.85
CA PHE A 575 -9.23 -6.46 -11.90
C PHE A 575 -8.55 -5.38 -12.77
N ILE A 576 -7.26 -5.12 -12.58
CA ILE A 576 -6.49 -4.11 -13.33
C ILE A 576 -6.50 -4.34 -14.86
N ARG A 577 -6.66 -5.59 -15.30
CA ARG A 577 -6.74 -5.96 -16.72
C ARG A 577 -8.16 -5.85 -17.29
N THR A 578 -9.16 -6.23 -16.50
CA THR A 578 -10.57 -6.26 -16.92
C THR A 578 -11.21 -4.88 -16.83
N ASP A 579 -10.97 -4.17 -15.72
CA ASP A 579 -11.65 -2.93 -15.36
C ASP A 579 -10.62 -1.85 -14.95
N PRO A 580 -9.78 -1.37 -15.88
CA PRO A 580 -8.72 -0.41 -15.56
C PRO A 580 -9.26 0.96 -15.11
N LYS A 581 -10.47 1.32 -15.55
CA LYS A 581 -11.17 2.55 -15.11
C LYS A 581 -11.58 2.50 -13.65
N GLU A 582 -12.00 1.34 -13.14
CA GLU A 582 -12.28 1.21 -11.71
C GLU A 582 -10.97 1.14 -10.92
N ALA A 583 -9.97 0.43 -11.44
CA ALA A 583 -8.65 0.31 -10.79
C ALA A 583 -8.00 1.67 -10.53
N ILE A 584 -8.12 2.63 -11.46
CA ILE A 584 -7.52 3.95 -11.29
C ILE A 584 -8.21 4.79 -10.22
N GLN A 585 -9.51 4.59 -9.97
CA GLN A 585 -10.24 5.30 -8.92
C GLN A 585 -9.64 5.01 -7.53
N TYR A 586 -9.28 3.75 -7.28
CA TYR A 586 -8.58 3.35 -6.07
C TYR A 586 -7.17 3.97 -5.98
N VAL A 587 -6.46 4.12 -7.11
CA VAL A 587 -5.14 4.77 -7.13
C VAL A 587 -5.25 6.24 -6.71
N TYR A 588 -6.31 6.95 -7.10
CA TYR A 588 -6.55 8.34 -6.66
C TYR A 588 -6.70 8.49 -5.14
N CYS A 589 -7.12 7.43 -4.43
CA CYS A 589 -7.21 7.44 -2.98
C CYS A 589 -5.82 7.47 -2.31
N ILE A 590 -4.76 6.97 -2.95
CA ILE A 590 -3.40 7.00 -2.39
C ILE A 590 -2.95 8.45 -2.11
N CYS A 591 -3.29 9.37 -3.03
CA CYS A 591 -2.98 10.78 -2.91
C CYS A 591 -3.77 11.53 -1.83
N LEU A 592 -4.73 10.89 -1.13
CA LEU A 592 -5.34 11.45 0.08
C LEU A 592 -4.28 11.74 1.15
N ASN A 593 -3.21 10.95 1.20
CA ASN A 593 -2.17 11.06 2.22
C ASN A 593 -1.00 11.97 1.81
N ALA A 594 -1.18 12.81 0.78
CA ALA A 594 -0.15 13.73 0.27
C ALA A 594 0.36 14.76 1.29
N ASP A 595 -0.43 15.06 2.31
CA ASP A 595 -0.17 16.00 3.40
C ASP A 595 0.63 15.39 4.56
N GLN A 596 0.98 14.10 4.52
CA GLN A 596 1.79 13.50 5.59
C GLN A 596 3.23 14.03 5.58
N GLY A 597 3.71 14.43 6.75
CA GLY A 597 5.04 15.04 6.93
C GLY A 597 6.21 14.09 6.69
N ASN A 598 7.43 14.60 6.87
CA ASN A 598 8.69 13.86 6.75
C ASN A 598 8.93 13.19 5.38
N GLY A 599 8.36 13.73 4.30
CA GLY A 599 8.50 13.20 2.94
C GLY A 599 7.56 12.03 2.61
N THR A 600 6.87 11.44 3.60
CA THR A 600 5.95 10.31 3.38
C THR A 600 4.81 10.65 2.44
N GLY A 601 4.27 11.88 2.50
CA GLY A 601 3.24 12.33 1.56
C GLY A 601 3.71 12.36 0.10
N GLN A 602 4.97 12.78 -0.13
CA GLN A 602 5.57 12.78 -1.45
C GLN A 602 5.82 11.35 -1.97
N GLU A 603 6.26 10.44 -1.09
CA GLU A 603 6.41 9.01 -1.42
C GLU A 603 5.08 8.38 -1.85
N GLN A 604 3.96 8.77 -1.22
CA GLN A 604 2.63 8.30 -1.61
C GLN A 604 2.21 8.83 -2.99
N ILE A 605 2.48 10.10 -3.29
CA ILE A 605 2.23 10.67 -4.62
C ILE A 605 3.04 9.92 -5.69
N GLU A 606 4.32 9.69 -5.45
CA GLU A 606 5.17 8.91 -6.38
C GLU A 606 4.69 7.48 -6.56
N ALA A 607 4.28 6.82 -5.47
CA ALA A 607 3.72 5.47 -5.53
C ALA A 607 2.40 5.43 -6.32
N ALA A 608 1.56 6.47 -6.21
CA ALA A 608 0.36 6.60 -7.03
C ALA A 608 0.71 6.76 -8.51
N TRP A 609 1.71 7.57 -8.85
CA TRP A 609 2.18 7.73 -10.23
C TRP A 609 2.78 6.44 -10.79
N ASP A 610 3.56 5.69 -10.00
CA ASP A 610 4.04 4.36 -10.35
C ASP A 610 2.90 3.39 -10.66
N LEU A 611 1.86 3.38 -9.82
CA LEU A 611 0.69 2.52 -10.02
C LEU A 611 -0.13 2.95 -11.24
N CYS A 612 -0.32 4.25 -11.49
CA CYS A 612 -0.96 4.74 -12.71
C CYS A 612 -0.27 4.18 -13.97
N ARG A 613 1.07 4.24 -14.01
CA ARG A 613 1.86 3.70 -15.12
C ARG A 613 1.67 2.19 -15.29
N LYS A 614 1.61 1.44 -14.19
CA LYS A 614 1.34 -0.01 -14.20
C LYS A 614 -0.08 -0.33 -14.65
N VAL A 615 -1.09 0.48 -14.28
CA VAL A 615 -2.48 0.33 -14.75
C VAL A 615 -2.56 0.52 -16.26
N ILE A 616 -1.95 1.60 -16.79
CA ILE A 616 -1.91 1.87 -18.23
C ILE A 616 -1.23 0.73 -19.00
N ALA A 617 -0.12 0.19 -18.46
CA ALA A 617 0.61 -0.91 -19.08
C ALA A 617 -0.12 -2.26 -18.98
N ALA A 618 -0.90 -2.49 -17.92
CA ALA A 618 -1.62 -3.75 -17.71
C ALA A 618 -2.97 -3.81 -18.44
N ALA A 619 -3.59 -2.67 -18.73
CA ALA A 619 -4.87 -2.59 -19.44
C ALA A 619 -4.77 -3.23 -20.84
N GLU A 620 -5.76 -4.05 -21.22
CA GLU A 620 -5.81 -4.68 -22.54
C GLU A 620 -6.30 -3.68 -23.62
N SER A 621 -5.80 -3.83 -24.85
CA SER A 621 -6.04 -2.90 -25.97
C SER A 621 -7.50 -2.78 -26.40
N THR A 622 -8.32 -3.78 -26.08
CA THR A 622 -9.63 -4.01 -26.71
C THR A 622 -10.79 -3.28 -26.05
N VAL A 623 -10.71 -2.91 -24.76
CA VAL A 623 -11.83 -2.29 -24.03
C VAL A 623 -11.34 -1.15 -23.14
N GLY A 624 -11.76 0.09 -23.43
CA GLY A 624 -11.64 1.22 -22.50
C GLY A 624 -10.24 1.81 -22.31
N TRP A 625 -9.19 1.30 -22.99
CA TRP A 625 -7.83 1.86 -22.89
C TRP A 625 -7.75 3.31 -23.40
N GLU A 626 -8.37 3.60 -24.55
CA GLU A 626 -8.41 4.96 -25.11
C GLU A 626 -9.26 5.91 -24.27
N ASP A 627 -10.30 5.42 -23.60
CA ASP A 627 -11.08 6.24 -22.68
C ASP A 627 -10.28 6.57 -21.40
N LEU A 628 -9.43 5.67 -20.94
CA LEU A 628 -8.60 5.86 -19.75
C LEU A 628 -7.55 6.95 -19.97
N VAL A 629 -6.77 6.84 -21.04
CA VAL A 629 -5.61 7.72 -21.29
C VAL A 629 -5.95 8.90 -22.18
N GLY A 630 -6.99 8.78 -23.01
CA GLY A 630 -7.33 9.71 -24.05
C GLY A 630 -6.82 9.22 -25.41
N GLY A 631 -7.18 9.96 -26.46
CA GLY A 631 -6.86 9.58 -27.81
C GLY A 631 -7.00 10.74 -28.79
N VAL A 632 -6.79 10.43 -30.07
CA VAL A 632 -6.95 11.39 -31.17
C VAL A 632 -8.02 10.86 -32.11
N ARG A 633 -9.08 11.64 -32.34
CA ARG A 633 -10.13 11.28 -33.31
C ARG A 633 -9.58 11.36 -34.74
N GLN A 634 -10.29 10.78 -35.70
CA GLN A 634 -9.95 10.85 -37.13
C GLN A 634 -9.81 12.29 -37.66
N ASP A 635 -10.49 13.25 -37.03
CA ASP A 635 -10.39 14.67 -37.37
C ASP A 635 -9.09 15.33 -36.88
N GLY A 636 -8.27 14.61 -36.11
CA GLY A 636 -7.04 15.11 -35.48
C GLY A 636 -7.29 15.85 -34.16
N VAL A 637 -8.53 15.88 -33.67
CA VAL A 637 -8.87 16.50 -32.38
C VAL A 637 -8.55 15.52 -31.25
N LYS A 638 -7.72 15.96 -30.30
CA LYS A 638 -7.42 15.21 -29.07
C LYS A 638 -8.66 15.21 -28.16
N PHE A 639 -8.95 14.08 -27.55
CA PHE A 639 -9.92 14.00 -26.46
C PHE A 639 -9.23 13.53 -25.18
N SER A 640 -9.62 14.16 -24.08
CA SER A 640 -9.09 13.86 -22.74
C SER A 640 -9.72 12.61 -22.17
N GLY A 641 -8.85 11.67 -21.76
CA GLY A 641 -9.24 10.47 -21.04
C GLY A 641 -9.57 10.75 -19.56
N ASP A 642 -10.03 9.72 -18.88
CA ASP A 642 -10.43 9.79 -17.46
C ASP A 642 -9.25 10.23 -16.56
N LEU A 643 -8.02 9.81 -16.88
CA LEU A 643 -6.80 10.23 -16.17
C LEU A 643 -6.57 11.74 -16.23
N GLU A 644 -6.78 12.37 -17.40
CA GLU A 644 -6.56 13.79 -17.59
C GLU A 644 -7.63 14.63 -16.85
N ARG A 645 -8.86 14.11 -16.75
CA ARG A 645 -9.94 14.76 -15.98
C ARG A 645 -9.67 14.74 -14.47
N ALA A 646 -8.94 13.74 -13.98
CA ALA A 646 -8.65 13.54 -12.57
C ALA A 646 -7.24 13.98 -12.12
N LEU A 647 -6.51 14.77 -12.92
CA LEU A 647 -5.12 15.19 -12.60
C LEU A 647 -4.98 15.90 -11.24
N ILE A 648 -6.01 16.66 -10.85
CA ILE A 648 -6.06 17.33 -9.55
C ILE A 648 -5.97 16.35 -8.38
N LEU A 649 -6.50 15.13 -8.54
CA LEU A 649 -6.44 14.09 -7.52
C LEU A 649 -5.03 13.48 -7.44
N LEU A 650 -4.33 13.38 -8.58
CA LEU A 650 -2.94 12.91 -8.67
C LEU A 650 -1.90 13.98 -8.32
N LYS A 651 -2.33 15.18 -7.92
CA LYS A 651 -1.46 16.34 -7.64
C LYS A 651 -0.57 16.72 -8.84
N LEU A 652 -1.12 16.56 -10.05
CA LEU A 652 -0.44 16.87 -11.30
C LEU A 652 -1.14 18.01 -12.06
N ASN A 653 -0.38 18.66 -12.93
CA ASN A 653 -0.91 19.49 -14.02
C ASN A 653 -0.63 18.79 -15.36
N THR A 654 -1.18 19.29 -16.46
CA THR A 654 -1.04 18.67 -17.79
C THR A 654 0.43 18.52 -18.22
N ALA A 655 1.28 19.51 -17.95
CA ALA A 655 2.70 19.44 -18.32
C ALA A 655 3.45 18.32 -17.58
N ARG A 656 3.28 18.22 -16.25
CA ARG A 656 3.89 17.16 -15.44
C ARG A 656 3.26 15.79 -15.70
N TYR A 657 1.98 15.75 -16.09
CA TYR A 657 1.33 14.50 -16.49
C TYR A 657 2.04 13.85 -17.69
N HIS A 658 2.42 14.64 -18.70
CA HIS A 658 3.17 14.15 -19.85
C HIS A 658 4.53 13.57 -19.42
N GLU A 659 5.28 14.32 -18.59
CA GLU A 659 6.63 13.94 -18.17
C GLU A 659 6.66 12.71 -17.25
N VAL A 660 5.76 12.67 -16.27
CA VAL A 660 5.83 11.71 -15.16
C VAL A 660 5.02 10.43 -15.43
N ILE A 661 3.90 10.54 -16.16
CA ILE A 661 3.01 9.41 -16.42
C ILE A 661 3.11 8.95 -17.87
N LEU A 662 2.82 9.81 -18.86
CA LEU A 662 2.71 9.35 -20.26
C LEU A 662 4.03 8.86 -20.85
N LEU A 663 5.11 9.66 -20.77
CA LEU A 663 6.40 9.27 -21.35
C LEU A 663 6.96 8.00 -20.70
N PRO A 664 6.97 7.83 -19.36
CA PRO A 664 7.46 6.60 -18.76
C PRO A 664 6.54 5.40 -18.98
N ALA A 665 5.21 5.59 -19.07
CA ALA A 665 4.29 4.52 -19.45
C ALA A 665 4.53 4.05 -20.88
N ALA A 666 4.76 4.97 -21.82
CA ALA A 666 5.12 4.62 -23.20
C ALA A 666 6.41 3.79 -23.28
N ARG A 667 7.42 4.14 -22.49
CA ARG A 667 8.67 3.36 -22.37
C ARG A 667 8.46 1.98 -21.76
N LEU A 668 7.51 1.82 -20.84
CA LEU A 668 7.15 0.51 -20.28
C LEU A 668 6.49 -0.37 -21.35
N LEU A 669 5.53 0.18 -22.10
CA LEU A 669 4.88 -0.52 -23.21
C LEU A 669 5.87 -0.91 -24.32
N GLU A 670 6.85 -0.05 -24.61
CA GLU A 670 7.92 -0.36 -25.57
C GLU A 670 8.77 -1.55 -25.10
N LYS A 671 9.07 -1.66 -23.80
CA LYS A 671 9.78 -2.81 -23.22
C LYS A 671 8.94 -4.10 -23.23
N GLU A 672 7.63 -3.98 -23.13
CA GLU A 672 6.67 -5.09 -23.21
C GLU A 672 6.28 -5.47 -24.65
N ASN A 673 6.94 -4.87 -25.66
CA ASN A 673 6.68 -5.09 -27.09
C ASN A 673 5.28 -4.66 -27.58
N ARG A 674 4.62 -3.74 -26.85
CA ARG A 674 3.31 -3.14 -27.21
C ARG A 674 3.50 -1.80 -27.93
N ILE A 675 4.12 -1.84 -29.10
CA ILE A 675 4.65 -0.64 -29.78
C ILE A 675 3.54 0.29 -30.28
N THR A 676 2.41 -0.24 -30.76
CA THR A 676 1.27 0.55 -31.27
C THR A 676 0.72 1.51 -30.22
N GLU A 677 0.57 1.05 -28.99
CA GLU A 677 0.07 1.86 -27.87
C GLU A 677 1.14 2.83 -27.35
N ALA A 678 2.40 2.41 -27.31
CA ALA A 678 3.51 3.30 -26.99
C ALA A 678 3.53 4.51 -27.93
N ILE A 679 3.32 4.30 -29.24
CA ILE A 679 3.19 5.37 -30.24
C ILE A 679 2.02 6.30 -29.92
N LYS A 680 0.85 5.75 -29.57
CA LYS A 680 -0.32 6.55 -29.16
C LYS A 680 0.00 7.42 -27.94
N LEU A 681 0.67 6.87 -26.92
CA LEU A 681 1.07 7.62 -25.72
C LEU A 681 2.10 8.70 -26.01
N TYR A 682 3.11 8.43 -26.85
CA TYR A 682 4.08 9.44 -27.28
C TYR A 682 3.41 10.58 -28.07
N ASN A 683 2.40 10.26 -28.90
CA ASN A 683 1.62 11.26 -29.62
C ASN A 683 0.79 12.15 -28.67
N LEU A 684 0.19 11.55 -27.64
CA LEU A 684 -0.50 12.30 -26.58
C LEU A 684 0.45 13.20 -25.80
N ALA A 685 1.66 12.71 -25.47
CA ALA A 685 2.72 13.44 -24.77
C ALA A 685 3.42 14.53 -25.61
N GLU A 686 3.03 14.71 -26.88
CA GLU A 686 3.54 15.74 -27.79
C GLU A 686 5.04 15.62 -28.14
N SER A 687 5.55 14.39 -28.27
CA SER A 687 6.93 14.11 -28.69
C SER A 687 7.01 13.62 -30.15
N PRO A 688 6.87 14.50 -31.17
CA PRO A 688 6.74 14.09 -32.57
C PRO A 688 7.95 13.30 -33.10
N ASP A 689 9.16 13.65 -32.69
CA ASP A 689 10.38 12.99 -33.17
C ASP A 689 10.46 11.53 -32.68
N THR A 690 10.10 11.30 -31.41
CA THR A 690 10.04 9.94 -30.83
C THR A 690 8.93 9.12 -31.48
N VAL A 691 7.77 9.73 -31.73
CA VAL A 691 6.66 9.08 -32.45
C VAL A 691 7.11 8.61 -33.83
N LEU A 692 7.75 9.47 -34.61
CA LEU A 692 8.22 9.13 -35.95
C LEU A 692 9.32 8.06 -35.93
N ALA A 693 10.25 8.12 -34.98
CA ALA A 693 11.29 7.10 -34.82
C ALA A 693 10.70 5.73 -34.44
N CYS A 694 9.74 5.69 -33.51
CA CYS A 694 9.05 4.46 -33.13
C CYS A 694 8.19 3.92 -34.28
N LEU A 695 7.50 4.78 -35.04
CA LEU A 695 6.75 4.39 -36.24
C LEU A 695 7.65 3.80 -37.31
N ALA A 696 8.80 4.42 -37.59
CA ALA A 696 9.76 3.91 -38.57
C ALA A 696 10.27 2.52 -38.18
N ARG A 697 10.59 2.31 -36.90
CA ARG A 697 11.00 1.00 -36.39
C ARG A 697 9.89 -0.04 -36.50
N ALA A 698 8.69 0.30 -36.05
CA ALA A 698 7.53 -0.60 -36.07
C ALA A 698 7.14 -1.01 -37.50
N LEU A 699 7.13 -0.06 -38.44
CA LEU A 699 6.88 -0.34 -39.86
C LEU A 699 8.01 -1.16 -40.48
N SER A 700 9.26 -0.88 -40.10
CA SER A 700 10.40 -1.67 -40.57
C SER A 700 10.32 -3.12 -40.10
N ASP A 701 9.94 -3.36 -38.85
CA ASP A 701 9.72 -4.72 -38.33
C ASP A 701 8.52 -5.40 -39.01
N LEU A 702 7.42 -4.67 -39.25
CA LEU A 702 6.25 -5.18 -39.97
C LEU A 702 6.56 -5.58 -41.42
N ILE A 703 7.42 -4.82 -42.11
CA ILE A 703 7.85 -5.15 -43.48
C ILE A 703 8.75 -6.39 -43.50
N ALA A 704 9.56 -6.59 -42.45
CA ALA A 704 10.42 -7.76 -42.30
C ALA A 704 9.64 -9.04 -41.99
N ASP A 705 8.57 -8.93 -41.19
CA ASP A 705 7.67 -10.03 -40.89
C ASP A 705 6.19 -9.67 -41.16
N PRO A 706 5.70 -9.92 -42.39
CA PRO A 706 4.32 -9.64 -42.77
C PRO A 706 3.28 -10.47 -41.99
N SER A 707 3.70 -11.58 -41.35
CA SER A 707 2.80 -12.44 -40.57
C SER A 707 2.33 -11.80 -39.26
N SER A 708 3.05 -10.76 -38.81
CA SER A 708 2.73 -9.93 -37.64
C SER A 708 1.47 -9.06 -37.81
N ASN A 709 0.91 -9.00 -39.03
CA ASN A 709 -0.38 -8.43 -39.42
C ASN A 709 -1.02 -7.45 -38.42
N SER A 710 -0.51 -6.21 -38.38
CA SER A 710 -1.07 -5.11 -37.57
C SER A 710 -1.72 -4.05 -38.49
N PRO A 711 -2.90 -4.32 -39.10
CA PRO A 711 -3.58 -3.36 -39.97
C PRO A 711 -3.87 -2.01 -39.30
N ASP A 712 -3.90 -2.00 -37.96
CA ASP A 712 -4.08 -0.79 -37.16
C ASP A 712 -2.83 0.10 -37.12
N LEU A 713 -1.62 -0.45 -37.29
CA LEU A 713 -0.37 0.32 -37.29
C LEU A 713 -0.28 1.23 -38.53
N GLU A 714 -0.63 0.70 -39.71
CA GLU A 714 -0.61 1.45 -40.96
C GLU A 714 -1.62 2.60 -40.97
N LYS A 715 -2.84 2.33 -40.49
CA LYS A 715 -3.88 3.35 -40.29
C LYS A 715 -3.40 4.43 -39.31
N THR A 716 -2.88 4.02 -38.15
CA THR A 716 -2.36 4.94 -37.13
C THR A 716 -1.22 5.79 -37.67
N ALA A 717 -0.29 5.21 -38.43
CA ALA A 717 0.82 5.93 -39.06
C ALA A 717 0.31 6.97 -40.06
N THR A 718 -0.66 6.60 -40.90
CA THR A 718 -1.27 7.48 -41.91
C THR A 718 -2.00 8.66 -41.25
N ASP A 719 -2.78 8.40 -40.21
CA ASP A 719 -3.53 9.41 -39.47
C ASP A 719 -2.59 10.41 -38.76
N ILE A 720 -1.53 9.91 -38.11
CA ILE A 720 -0.51 10.75 -37.47
C ILE A 720 0.20 11.63 -38.51
N LEU A 721 0.63 11.07 -39.63
CA LEU A 721 1.30 11.83 -40.70
C LEU A 721 0.39 12.91 -41.30
N ARG A 722 -0.89 12.60 -41.51
CA ARG A 722 -1.89 13.55 -42.00
C ARG A 722 -2.08 14.70 -41.01
N HIS A 723 -2.13 14.40 -39.71
CA HIS A 723 -2.23 15.41 -38.66
C HIS A 723 -0.97 16.28 -38.60
N TYR A 724 0.21 15.66 -38.52
CA TYR A 724 1.51 16.36 -38.46
C TYR A 724 1.77 17.22 -39.70
N GLY A 725 1.33 16.79 -40.87
CA GLY A 725 1.36 17.57 -42.11
C GLY A 725 0.50 18.84 -42.04
N LYS A 726 -0.70 18.78 -41.44
CA LYS A 726 -1.56 19.96 -41.24
C LYS A 726 -1.01 20.92 -40.18
N THR A 727 -0.44 20.39 -39.11
CA THR A 727 0.05 21.20 -37.98
C THR A 727 1.52 21.62 -38.10
N ASN A 728 2.19 21.24 -39.20
CA ASN A 728 3.61 21.47 -39.45
C ASN A 728 4.54 20.99 -38.30
N LYS A 729 4.16 19.89 -37.62
CA LYS A 729 4.92 19.26 -36.52
C LYS A 729 5.75 18.09 -37.05
N GLY A 730 6.92 17.82 -36.50
CA GLY A 730 7.76 16.66 -36.87
C GLY A 730 8.20 16.66 -38.34
N LEU A 731 8.77 17.79 -38.80
CA LEU A 731 9.30 17.93 -40.15
C LEU A 731 10.72 17.38 -40.23
N GLY A 732 11.09 16.80 -41.38
CA GLY A 732 12.45 16.39 -41.70
C GLY A 732 12.58 14.90 -41.97
N LYS A 733 13.82 14.40 -41.88
CA LYS A 733 14.22 13.06 -42.36
C LYS A 733 13.37 11.92 -41.77
N ALA A 734 12.98 11.99 -40.50
CA ALA A 734 12.18 10.95 -39.85
C ALA A 734 10.78 10.81 -40.47
N LYS A 735 10.14 11.92 -40.87
CA LYS A 735 8.86 11.89 -41.57
C LYS A 735 9.01 11.24 -42.95
N ASP A 736 10.04 11.63 -43.69
CA ASP A 736 10.33 11.08 -45.01
C ASP A 736 10.57 9.57 -44.92
N THR A 737 11.31 9.11 -43.91
CA THR A 737 11.52 7.68 -43.64
C THR A 737 10.19 6.93 -43.46
N VAL A 738 9.29 7.42 -42.61
CA VAL A 738 7.98 6.77 -42.39
C VAL A 738 7.14 6.76 -43.67
N VAL A 739 7.11 7.85 -44.44
CA VAL A 739 6.39 7.91 -45.73
C VAL A 739 6.93 6.87 -46.71
N LYS A 740 8.25 6.75 -46.83
CA LYS A 740 8.90 5.76 -47.70
C LYS A 740 8.55 4.33 -47.29
N LEU A 741 8.58 4.02 -45.99
CA LEU A 741 8.23 2.70 -45.46
C LEU A 741 6.75 2.37 -45.71
N LEU A 742 5.83 3.33 -45.56
CA LEU A 742 4.41 3.13 -45.88
C LEU A 742 4.19 2.83 -47.37
N GLN A 743 4.91 3.50 -48.28
CA GLN A 743 4.83 3.21 -49.71
C GLN A 743 5.33 1.81 -50.05
N ILE A 744 6.43 1.36 -49.43
CA ILE A 744 6.92 -0.01 -49.59
C ILE A 744 5.93 -1.04 -49.06
N ARG A 745 5.27 -0.75 -47.93
CA ARG A 745 4.24 -1.64 -47.38
C ARG A 745 3.01 -1.71 -48.29
N ALA A 746 2.55 -0.57 -48.83
CA ALA A 746 1.50 -0.54 -49.83
C ALA A 746 1.86 -1.36 -51.08
N ALA A 747 3.13 -1.35 -51.50
CA ALA A 747 3.62 -2.19 -52.59
C ALA A 747 3.58 -3.69 -52.25
N GLN A 748 3.96 -4.09 -51.03
CA GLN A 748 3.83 -5.47 -50.57
C GLN A 748 2.37 -5.94 -50.58
N GLU A 749 1.45 -5.14 -50.05
CA GLU A 749 0.02 -5.50 -50.06
C GLU A 749 -0.55 -5.62 -51.48
N ALA A 750 -0.18 -4.67 -52.36
CA ALA A 750 -0.62 -4.70 -53.76
C ALA A 750 -0.06 -5.94 -54.50
N TRP A 751 1.19 -6.32 -54.20
CA TRP A 751 1.82 -7.54 -54.69
C TRP A 751 1.09 -8.81 -54.23
N GLU A 752 0.78 -8.91 -52.94
CA GLU A 752 0.02 -10.04 -52.36
C GLU A 752 -1.38 -10.17 -52.99
N LYS A 753 -2.05 -9.03 -53.26
CA LYS A 753 -3.37 -8.97 -53.93
C LYS A 753 -3.28 -9.18 -55.45
N GLY A 754 -2.09 -9.22 -56.04
CA GLY A 754 -1.86 -9.40 -57.48
C GLY A 754 -2.02 -8.13 -58.34
N TYR A 755 -2.18 -6.96 -57.73
CA TYR A 755 -2.29 -5.67 -58.42
C TYR A 755 -0.90 -5.10 -58.77
N LEU A 756 -0.32 -5.62 -59.85
CA LEU A 756 1.07 -5.31 -60.22
C LEU A 756 1.32 -3.83 -60.56
N ASP A 757 0.39 -3.17 -61.26
CA ASP A 757 0.56 -1.77 -61.65
C ASP A 757 0.52 -0.83 -60.44
N ALA A 758 -0.38 -1.11 -59.48
CA ALA A 758 -0.43 -0.39 -58.21
C ALA A 758 0.83 -0.64 -57.36
N ALA A 759 1.36 -1.88 -57.38
CA ALA A 759 2.59 -2.22 -56.66
C ALA A 759 3.81 -1.47 -57.23
N LEU A 760 3.95 -1.42 -58.55
CA LEU A 760 5.03 -0.65 -59.20
C LEU A 760 4.89 0.85 -58.93
N GLN A 761 3.68 1.40 -59.01
CA GLN A 761 3.42 2.81 -58.73
C GLN A 761 3.79 3.20 -57.29
N ALA A 762 3.49 2.33 -56.32
CA ALA A 762 3.86 2.54 -54.92
C ALA A 762 5.39 2.51 -54.73
N ILE A 763 6.11 1.64 -55.44
CA ILE A 763 7.58 1.61 -55.40
C ILE A 763 8.18 2.88 -56.00
N GLU A 764 7.69 3.35 -57.13
CA GLU A 764 8.12 4.61 -57.74
C GLU A 764 7.84 5.80 -56.80
N ALA A 765 6.67 5.81 -56.16
CA ALA A 765 6.31 6.83 -55.18
C ALA A 765 7.19 6.82 -53.92
N SER A 766 7.81 5.69 -53.58
CA SER A 766 8.75 5.60 -52.44
C SER A 766 10.05 6.38 -52.68
N GLN A 767 10.43 6.66 -53.95
CA GLN A 767 11.69 7.33 -54.30
C GLN A 767 12.93 6.73 -53.60
N LEU A 768 12.91 5.41 -53.34
CA LEU A 768 14.03 4.70 -52.72
C LEU A 768 15.02 4.15 -53.75
N PHE A 769 14.56 3.90 -54.98
CA PHE A 769 15.35 3.24 -56.02
C PHE A 769 15.39 4.07 -57.31
N PRO A 770 16.55 4.12 -57.99
CA PRO A 770 16.65 4.74 -59.31
C PRO A 770 16.06 3.80 -60.37
N LEU A 771 14.99 4.24 -61.04
CA LEU A 771 14.28 3.44 -62.07
C LEU A 771 14.39 4.04 -63.49
N ASP A 772 15.08 5.18 -63.65
CA ASP A 772 15.05 5.97 -64.88
C ASP A 772 16.13 5.61 -65.93
N GLY A 773 17.02 4.65 -65.66
CA GLY A 773 18.05 4.22 -66.63
C GLY A 773 19.37 5.00 -66.61
N ASP A 774 19.40 6.20 -66.05
CA ASP A 774 20.57 7.09 -66.10
C ASP A 774 21.63 6.72 -65.04
N LEU A 775 22.85 6.40 -65.51
CA LEU A 775 24.00 6.08 -64.65
C LEU A 775 24.31 7.20 -63.65
N THR A 776 24.12 8.47 -64.01
CA THR A 776 24.42 9.59 -63.08
C THR A 776 23.40 9.67 -61.94
N THR A 777 22.15 9.30 -62.19
CA THR A 777 21.13 9.22 -61.14
C THR A 777 21.42 8.03 -60.23
N VAL A 778 21.78 6.88 -60.80
CA VAL A 778 22.13 5.67 -60.03
C VAL A 778 23.29 5.90 -59.07
N THR A 779 24.37 6.57 -59.52
CA THR A 779 25.51 6.90 -58.64
C THR A 779 25.09 7.84 -57.53
N LYS A 780 24.32 8.90 -57.84
CA LYS A 780 23.82 9.85 -56.85
C LYS A 780 22.93 9.16 -55.81
N PHE A 781 21.98 8.34 -56.24
CA PHE A 781 21.12 7.56 -55.34
C PHE A 781 21.96 6.63 -54.45
N SER A 782 23.03 6.02 -54.96
CA SER A 782 23.90 5.15 -54.15
C SER A 782 24.68 5.91 -53.07
N GLU A 783 25.11 7.14 -53.34
CA GLU A 783 25.75 8.02 -52.36
C GLU A 783 24.74 8.53 -51.32
N ASP A 784 23.57 9.01 -51.78
CA ASP A 784 22.49 9.48 -50.89
C ASP A 784 21.97 8.33 -49.99
N PHE A 785 21.97 7.09 -50.50
CA PHE A 785 21.57 5.91 -49.74
C PHE A 785 22.48 5.65 -48.52
N LYS A 786 23.75 6.08 -48.55
CA LYS A 786 24.67 5.93 -47.41
C LYS A 786 24.22 6.73 -46.19
N HIS A 787 23.43 7.78 -46.39
CA HIS A 787 22.94 8.68 -45.34
C HIS A 787 21.46 8.49 -45.00
N GLN A 788 20.83 7.41 -45.51
CA GLN A 788 19.45 7.05 -45.16
C GLN A 788 19.36 6.48 -43.74
N ASP A 789 18.14 6.47 -43.22
CA ASP A 789 17.84 5.93 -41.90
C ASP A 789 18.16 4.43 -41.80
N GLU A 790 18.63 4.00 -40.62
CA GLU A 790 19.01 2.61 -40.35
C GLU A 790 17.86 1.63 -40.61
N THR A 791 16.61 2.05 -40.36
CA THR A 791 15.41 1.24 -40.61
C THR A 791 15.22 0.89 -42.10
N ILE A 792 15.58 1.80 -43.00
CA ILE A 792 15.54 1.57 -44.45
C ILE A 792 16.71 0.67 -44.87
N VAL A 793 17.92 0.96 -44.36
CA VAL A 793 19.12 0.20 -44.72
C VAL A 793 19.01 -1.27 -44.30
N ARG A 794 18.47 -1.52 -43.10
CA ARG A 794 18.26 -2.87 -42.55
C ARG A 794 17.40 -3.75 -43.45
N ASN A 795 16.37 -3.18 -44.07
CA ASN A 795 15.39 -3.91 -44.87
C ASN A 795 15.66 -3.88 -46.39
N LEU A 796 16.82 -3.36 -46.81
CA LEU A 796 17.19 -3.30 -48.24
C LEU A 796 17.12 -4.67 -48.94
N HIS A 797 17.48 -5.72 -48.20
CA HIS A 797 17.47 -7.10 -48.64
C HIS A 797 16.06 -7.64 -48.95
N ILE A 798 15.01 -7.01 -48.45
CA ILE A 798 13.60 -7.32 -48.75
C ILE A 798 13.10 -6.44 -49.90
N PHE A 799 13.46 -5.15 -49.88
CA PHE A 799 12.91 -4.18 -50.82
C PHE A 799 13.35 -4.42 -52.28
N LEU A 800 14.63 -4.76 -52.49
CA LEU A 800 15.16 -4.97 -53.85
C LEU A 800 14.58 -6.22 -54.52
N PRO A 801 14.55 -7.41 -53.87
CA PRO A 801 13.88 -8.58 -54.43
C PRO A 801 12.40 -8.34 -54.71
N LEU A 802 11.67 -7.68 -53.80
CA LEU A 802 10.26 -7.35 -54.03
C LEU A 802 10.08 -6.52 -55.32
N THR A 803 10.89 -5.49 -55.48
CA THR A 803 10.85 -4.62 -56.67
C THR A 803 11.15 -5.42 -57.94
N MET A 804 12.18 -6.27 -57.89
CA MET A 804 12.58 -7.09 -59.02
C MET A 804 11.54 -8.16 -59.39
N ASP A 805 10.90 -8.75 -58.38
CA ASP A 805 9.83 -9.74 -58.55
C ASP A 805 8.59 -9.11 -59.20
N ILE A 806 8.25 -7.87 -58.83
CA ILE A 806 7.17 -7.09 -59.46
C ILE A 806 7.48 -6.81 -60.95
N LEU A 807 8.69 -6.33 -61.26
CA LEU A 807 9.12 -6.06 -62.64
C LEU A 807 9.11 -7.33 -63.50
N HIS A 808 9.61 -8.45 -62.96
CA HIS A 808 9.63 -9.74 -63.66
C HIS A 808 8.21 -10.23 -63.96
N LYS A 809 7.29 -10.18 -62.99
CA LYS A 809 5.92 -10.65 -63.18
C LYS A 809 5.10 -9.74 -64.12
N GLN A 810 5.36 -8.42 -64.12
CA GLN A 810 4.79 -7.54 -65.14
C GLN A 810 5.30 -7.89 -66.54
N HIS A 811 6.60 -8.14 -66.69
CA HIS A 811 7.19 -8.55 -67.96
C HIS A 811 6.55 -9.85 -68.48
N ASP A 812 6.41 -10.86 -67.61
CA ASP A 812 5.73 -12.12 -67.95
C ASP A 812 4.27 -11.91 -68.38
N ASN A 813 3.53 -11.05 -67.69
CA ASN A 813 2.15 -10.73 -68.03
C ASN A 813 2.05 -10.04 -69.40
N ILE A 814 2.93 -9.09 -69.70
CA ILE A 814 2.95 -8.38 -70.99
C ILE A 814 3.35 -9.31 -72.13
N LYS A 815 4.27 -10.25 -71.88
CA LYS A 815 4.66 -11.29 -72.85
C LYS A 815 3.49 -12.22 -73.21
N ARG A 816 2.57 -12.45 -72.26
CA ARG A 816 1.37 -13.30 -72.45
C ARG A 816 0.13 -12.51 -72.92
N ALA A 817 0.10 -11.20 -72.72
CA ALA A 817 -1.06 -10.36 -73.05
C ALA A 817 -1.19 -10.10 -74.56
N ALA A 818 -2.44 -10.05 -75.05
CA ALA A 818 -2.76 -9.73 -76.45
C ALA A 818 -2.65 -8.21 -76.70
N HIS A 819 -1.44 -7.66 -76.66
CA HIS A 819 -1.14 -6.26 -76.97
C HIS A 819 -0.56 -6.13 -78.39
N SER A 820 -0.70 -4.95 -78.99
CA SER A 820 -0.02 -4.61 -80.26
C SER A 820 1.50 -4.78 -80.13
N GLU A 821 2.14 -5.31 -81.17
CA GLU A 821 3.59 -5.61 -81.19
C GLU A 821 4.44 -4.38 -80.82
N ALA A 822 4.06 -3.21 -81.32
CA ALA A 822 4.75 -1.94 -81.03
C ALA A 822 4.60 -1.51 -79.55
N ALA A 823 3.42 -1.74 -78.95
CA ALA A 823 3.17 -1.41 -77.55
C ALA A 823 3.87 -2.40 -76.59
N ARG A 824 3.95 -3.69 -76.95
CA ARG A 824 4.73 -4.68 -76.19
C ARG A 824 6.21 -4.33 -76.17
N GLN A 825 6.77 -3.95 -77.32
CA GLN A 825 8.18 -3.55 -77.42
C GLN A 825 8.49 -2.32 -76.57
N SER A 826 7.65 -1.27 -76.61
CA SER A 826 7.94 -0.05 -75.83
C SER A 826 7.88 -0.29 -74.32
N ILE A 827 6.92 -1.06 -73.83
CA ILE A 827 6.77 -1.34 -72.39
C ILE A 827 7.87 -2.30 -71.92
N SER A 828 8.23 -3.32 -72.73
CA SER A 828 9.34 -4.24 -72.42
C SER A 828 10.68 -3.50 -72.33
N ILE A 829 10.94 -2.54 -73.23
CA ILE A 829 12.13 -1.68 -73.16
C ILE A 829 12.13 -0.87 -71.85
N GLY A 830 10.99 -0.31 -71.44
CA GLY A 830 10.86 0.41 -70.17
C GLY A 830 11.16 -0.47 -68.95
N LEU A 831 10.62 -1.69 -68.91
CA LEU A 831 10.87 -2.64 -67.82
C LEU A 831 12.33 -3.12 -67.78
N ARG A 832 12.96 -3.36 -68.93
CA ARG A 832 14.39 -3.69 -69.03
C ARG A 832 15.28 -2.57 -68.50
N THR A 833 14.95 -1.32 -68.81
CA THR A 833 15.67 -0.16 -68.28
C THR A 833 15.58 -0.09 -66.75
N LYS A 834 14.37 -0.24 -66.20
CA LYS A 834 14.12 -0.24 -64.74
C LYS A 834 14.89 -1.36 -64.02
N SER A 835 14.81 -2.57 -64.56
CA SER A 835 15.52 -3.76 -64.05
C SER A 835 17.04 -3.55 -64.02
N ARG A 836 17.60 -3.08 -65.14
CA ARG A 836 19.04 -2.82 -65.25
C ARG A 836 19.52 -1.74 -64.29
N SER A 837 18.75 -0.67 -64.10
CA SER A 837 19.07 0.37 -63.10
C SER A 837 19.08 -0.18 -61.69
N LEU A 838 18.14 -1.06 -61.34
CA LEU A 838 18.07 -1.71 -60.04
C LEU A 838 19.30 -2.60 -59.77
N VAL A 839 19.72 -3.40 -60.74
CA VAL A 839 20.92 -4.24 -60.64
C VAL A 839 22.19 -3.41 -60.52
N MET A 840 22.32 -2.34 -61.31
CA MET A 840 23.46 -1.42 -61.22
C MET A 840 23.54 -0.75 -59.84
N PHE A 841 22.40 -0.30 -59.31
CA PHE A 841 22.30 0.24 -57.95
C PHE A 841 22.68 -0.79 -56.88
N ALA A 842 22.15 -2.01 -56.98
CA ALA A 842 22.48 -3.10 -56.07
C ALA A 842 23.97 -3.47 -56.11
N GLY A 843 24.59 -3.39 -57.30
CA GLY A 843 26.02 -3.63 -57.49
C GLY A 843 26.92 -2.59 -56.80
N MET A 844 26.49 -1.33 -56.76
CA MET A 844 27.17 -0.26 -56.00
C MET A 844 27.05 -0.44 -54.48
N LEU A 845 26.03 -1.16 -54.01
CA LEU A 845 25.77 -1.45 -52.60
C LEU A 845 26.14 -2.90 -52.20
N ARG A 846 26.91 -3.62 -53.02
CA ARG A 846 27.17 -5.06 -52.89
C ARG A 846 27.68 -5.51 -51.52
N TYR A 847 28.46 -4.68 -50.82
CA TYR A 847 28.99 -5.03 -49.49
C TYR A 847 28.00 -4.81 -48.34
N ARG A 848 26.83 -4.22 -48.60
CA ARG A 848 25.77 -3.97 -47.60
C ARG A 848 24.62 -4.98 -47.69
N MET A 849 24.75 -6.02 -48.51
CA MET A 849 23.71 -7.02 -48.73
C MET A 849 24.30 -8.43 -48.84
N PRO A 850 23.52 -9.48 -48.50
CA PRO A 850 23.89 -10.87 -48.76
C PRO A 850 24.16 -11.12 -50.25
N ALA A 851 25.22 -11.88 -50.57
CA ALA A 851 25.61 -12.18 -51.94
C ALA A 851 24.54 -12.94 -52.73
N GLU A 852 23.76 -13.78 -52.05
CA GLU A 852 22.65 -14.56 -52.61
C GLU A 852 21.57 -13.66 -53.24
N ILE A 853 21.28 -12.53 -52.60
CA ILE A 853 20.25 -11.60 -53.04
C ILE A 853 20.68 -10.91 -54.32
N TYR A 854 21.94 -10.48 -54.40
CA TYR A 854 22.49 -9.88 -55.61
C TYR A 854 22.48 -10.87 -56.78
N ASN A 855 22.81 -12.14 -56.55
CA ASN A 855 22.74 -13.18 -57.58
C ASN A 855 21.30 -13.43 -58.06
N ARG A 856 20.32 -13.45 -57.14
CA ARG A 856 18.90 -13.57 -57.51
C ARG A 856 18.41 -12.38 -58.35
N LEU A 857 18.86 -11.17 -58.04
CA LEU A 857 18.54 -9.98 -58.84
C LEU A 857 19.09 -10.09 -60.26
N LEU A 858 20.34 -10.57 -60.41
CA LEU A 858 20.97 -10.80 -61.71
C LEU A 858 20.25 -11.87 -62.54
N GLU A 859 19.88 -13.00 -61.92
CA GLU A 859 19.16 -14.08 -62.59
C GLU A 859 17.84 -13.57 -63.20
N LYS A 860 17.06 -12.83 -62.41
CA LYS A 860 15.79 -12.26 -62.88
C LYS A 860 15.97 -11.15 -63.92
N ASP A 861 17.07 -10.40 -63.89
CA ASP A 861 17.34 -9.35 -64.88
C ASP A 861 17.64 -9.96 -66.25
N VAL A 862 18.38 -11.07 -66.27
CA VAL A 862 18.60 -11.86 -67.48
C VAL A 862 17.27 -12.36 -68.03
N ASP A 863 16.36 -12.86 -67.19
CA ASP A 863 15.03 -13.31 -67.63
C ASP A 863 14.15 -12.19 -68.21
N ILE A 864 14.27 -10.96 -67.70
CA ILE A 864 13.57 -9.78 -68.26
C ILE A 864 14.25 -9.31 -69.56
N ALA A 865 15.56 -9.48 -69.69
CA ALA A 865 16.32 -9.14 -70.89
C ALA A 865 16.07 -10.08 -72.07
N LEU A 866 15.62 -11.32 -71.81
CA LEU A 866 15.28 -12.36 -72.80
C LEU A 866 13.82 -12.29 -73.24
#